data_AF-A0AA38YB55-F1
#
_entry.id   AF-A0AA38YB55-F1
#
_cell.length_a   1.000
_cell.length_b   1.000
_cell.length_c   1.000
_cell.angle_alpha   90.00
_cell.angle_beta   90.00
_cell.angle_gamma   90.00
#
_symmetry.space_group_name_H-M   'P 1'
#
loop_
_entity.id
_entity.type
_entity.pdbx_description
1 polymer ?
#
loop_
_entity_poly.entity_id
_entity_poly.type
_entity_poly.pdbx_seq_one_letter_code
_entity_poly.pdbx_strand_id
1 'polypeptide(L)'
;MRLLRTTKYTLEEFYDEDELWYAILSHTWAEEEVTFQDLTTTDRPVNFKSKKGFEKLRKTCLRAKEDGLEYVWIDTCCINKQSSAELSESINSMYRWYQNAVTCDAYLADVTFEPIEGLDKSGFYWSQWFRRGWTLQELIAPSIVIFLDQNWAQIGTKSTLSSVISKVTGIPKNILHGGDLDEQSIAARLSWASQRQTTRTEDIAYCLLGLFDINMPLLYGEGERAFVRLQEEIIKVSTDYSIFAWSAHSTDKGHSGVMATHPRYSHGAATSRPISLPKAWGGAASIDSEGIHMRLRLVPIDKDEDMIALLPCRTNNPHLNAVAVVGFRIRKTAEGRYERHKQLIFADDKAAVKYASRKICLQRTNMKQRKRPTPLKATTSRNKIATMSPPDNGADPNAHSLEMKRVLLDSGDGKEHMTGILLEHGPDHSLTNPDLGETLGGVGAWVQEEVLVHILLDHDADLSSYPLNTGWSPLDYALINGNEAIAKFLLKMGGERDHRNPKIGDWLLEPTAVQYYSTDAIVRLLRNHGAFPNLHRPNTGDTPLELAMYLWHNREAVVGLLLQHGADPNATNLVTGDSLLEFAAREGLEDVVDILLKYGASWRSLSQYEGCLYTAMCQRQLGIVAALAERGGELFNALLKRRTTWEAALQTQDHRILDCLLKHTHTMPPQLMSLLSHEELCLDHDFIRVLLQHYPALIAEQSFVSAHLHNAITHGRVDTVRLFLDHAVEDFDMVERNLEVLALRWPRDAISELVRAKCPRLREAIVSKAPLKFALIQRNEKLVNLLIENGFSGWAIIG
;
A
#
# COMPACT_ATOMS: atom_id res chain seq x y z
N MET A 1 -3.13 4.40 -53.41
CA MET A 1 -4.02 4.18 -52.25
C MET A 1 -5.49 4.32 -52.64
N ARG A 2 -6.43 3.77 -51.84
CA ARG A 2 -7.87 3.98 -52.01
C ARG A 2 -8.44 4.82 -50.88
N LEU A 3 -9.33 5.76 -51.21
CA LEU A 3 -9.98 6.65 -50.25
C LEU A 3 -11.49 6.57 -50.41
N LEU A 4 -12.21 6.78 -49.31
CA LEU A 4 -13.66 6.84 -49.26
C LEU A 4 -14.12 8.29 -49.35
N ARG A 5 -14.97 8.62 -50.34
CA ARG A 5 -15.59 9.94 -50.44
C ARG A 5 -16.64 10.14 -49.36
N THR A 6 -16.49 11.18 -48.54
CA THR A 6 -17.32 11.43 -47.33
C THR A 6 -18.81 11.60 -47.62
N THR A 7 -19.17 12.14 -48.80
CA THR A 7 -20.57 12.43 -49.16
C THR A 7 -21.33 11.26 -49.77
N LYS A 8 -20.64 10.36 -50.47
CA LYS A 8 -21.27 9.30 -51.29
C LYS A 8 -20.97 7.89 -50.79
N TYR A 9 -20.00 7.72 -49.88
CA TYR A 9 -19.49 6.43 -49.45
C TYR A 9 -18.99 5.55 -50.61
N THR A 10 -18.42 6.18 -51.63
CA THR A 10 -17.82 5.52 -52.79
C THR A 10 -16.31 5.53 -52.66
N LEU A 11 -15.66 4.43 -53.03
CA LEU A 11 -14.21 4.31 -53.05
C LEU A 11 -13.63 4.88 -54.35
N GLU A 12 -12.56 5.67 -54.24
CA GLU A 12 -11.80 6.24 -55.36
C GLU A 12 -10.32 5.85 -55.22
N GLU A 13 -9.68 5.54 -56.35
CA GLU A 13 -8.27 5.14 -56.44
C GLU A 13 -7.38 6.33 -56.79
N PHE A 14 -6.26 6.44 -56.08
CA PHE A 14 -5.26 7.49 -56.30
C PHE A 14 -3.86 6.89 -56.36
N TYR A 15 -3.07 7.32 -57.35
CA TYR A 15 -1.70 6.85 -57.59
C TYR A 15 -0.63 7.88 -57.21
N ASP A 16 -1.02 9.15 -57.02
CA ASP A 16 -0.16 10.23 -56.57
C ASP A 16 -0.70 10.79 -55.25
N GLU A 17 0.19 10.96 -54.26
CA GLU A 17 -0.15 11.34 -52.89
C GLU A 17 0.09 12.84 -52.61
N ASP A 18 0.82 13.55 -53.47
CA ASP A 18 1.38 14.87 -53.15
C ASP A 18 0.32 15.99 -53.06
N GLU A 19 -0.89 15.78 -53.57
CA GLU A 19 -2.01 16.75 -53.55
C GLU A 19 -3.28 16.24 -52.83
N LEU A 20 -3.20 15.14 -52.07
CA LEU A 20 -4.36 14.53 -51.41
C LEU A 20 -4.53 14.98 -49.96
N TRP A 21 -5.68 15.61 -49.67
CA TRP A 21 -6.08 15.94 -48.30
C TRP A 21 -7.18 14.99 -47.83
N TYR A 22 -6.89 14.21 -46.80
CA TYR A 22 -7.82 13.23 -46.23
C TYR A 22 -7.63 13.10 -44.72
N ALA A 23 -8.69 12.68 -44.04
CA ALA A 23 -8.61 12.22 -42.65
C ALA A 23 -8.39 10.71 -42.61
N ILE A 24 -7.79 10.20 -41.54
CA ILE A 24 -7.58 8.77 -41.35
C ILE A 24 -8.21 8.30 -40.04
N LEU A 25 -8.88 7.16 -40.05
CA LEU A 25 -9.49 6.58 -38.85
C LEU A 25 -8.56 5.53 -38.24
N SER A 26 -8.16 5.76 -36.99
CA SER A 26 -7.55 4.75 -36.13
C SER A 26 -8.60 4.20 -35.17
N HIS A 27 -8.78 2.88 -35.13
CA HIS A 27 -9.81 2.28 -34.28
C HIS A 27 -9.50 0.83 -33.89
N THR A 28 -10.21 0.33 -32.89
CA THR A 28 -10.29 -1.11 -32.60
C THR A 28 -11.47 -1.72 -33.35
N TRP A 29 -11.22 -2.78 -34.11
CA TRP A 29 -12.27 -3.45 -34.90
C TRP A 29 -13.41 -3.92 -33.98
N ALA A 30 -14.63 -3.58 -34.35
CA ALA A 30 -15.85 -3.99 -33.66
C ALA A 30 -16.64 -5.02 -34.50
N GLU A 31 -17.77 -5.49 -33.97
CA GLU A 31 -18.65 -6.39 -34.73
C GLU A 31 -19.26 -5.68 -35.95
N GLU A 32 -19.37 -6.41 -37.06
CA GLU A 32 -20.03 -5.97 -38.29
C GLU A 32 -19.44 -4.68 -38.92
N GLU A 33 -18.11 -4.56 -39.00
CA GLU A 33 -17.47 -3.48 -39.76
C GLU A 33 -17.93 -3.46 -41.23
N VAL A 34 -17.96 -2.26 -41.81
CA VAL A 34 -18.13 -2.09 -43.25
C VAL A 34 -16.80 -2.42 -43.93
N THR A 35 -16.81 -3.41 -44.80
CA THR A 35 -15.63 -3.92 -45.50
C THR A 35 -15.55 -3.42 -46.94
N PHE A 36 -14.42 -3.65 -47.61
CA PHE A 36 -14.25 -3.32 -49.02
C PHE A 36 -15.32 -3.99 -49.91
N GLN A 37 -15.64 -5.25 -49.64
CA GLN A 37 -16.63 -6.01 -50.40
C GLN A 37 -18.04 -5.42 -50.27
N ASP A 38 -18.37 -4.87 -49.10
CA ASP A 38 -19.69 -4.26 -48.87
C ASP A 38 -19.92 -3.00 -49.71
N LEU A 39 -18.84 -2.25 -50.03
CA LEU A 39 -18.90 -1.02 -50.81
C LEU A 39 -18.77 -1.25 -52.32
N THR A 40 -18.28 -2.41 -52.76
CA THR A 40 -17.96 -2.69 -54.17
C THR A 40 -18.85 -3.75 -54.83
N THR A 41 -19.52 -4.61 -54.06
CA THR A 41 -20.34 -5.69 -54.64
C THR A 41 -21.64 -5.16 -55.23
N THR A 42 -21.80 -5.26 -56.55
CA THR A 42 -23.02 -4.90 -57.28
C THR A 42 -24.09 -6.00 -57.30
N ASP A 43 -23.70 -7.27 -57.13
CA ASP A 43 -24.56 -8.43 -57.36
C ASP A 43 -25.50 -8.79 -56.20
N ARG A 44 -25.23 -8.26 -55.00
CA ARG A 44 -26.14 -8.27 -53.86
C ARG A 44 -25.85 -6.99 -53.08
N PRO A 45 -26.71 -5.96 -53.10
CA PRO A 45 -26.54 -4.84 -52.20
C PRO A 45 -26.80 -5.37 -50.79
N VAL A 46 -25.75 -5.90 -50.14
CA VAL A 46 -25.71 -5.99 -48.70
C VAL A 46 -26.01 -4.56 -48.27
N ASN A 47 -27.11 -4.37 -47.54
CA ASN A 47 -27.43 -3.06 -47.01
C ASN A 47 -26.37 -2.76 -45.95
N PHE A 48 -25.17 -2.33 -46.36
CA PHE A 48 -24.06 -2.06 -45.45
C PHE A 48 -24.47 -1.00 -44.43
N LYS A 49 -25.48 -0.17 -44.75
CA LYS A 49 -26.08 0.79 -43.84
C LYS A 49 -26.84 0.16 -42.66
N SER A 50 -27.20 -1.12 -42.74
CA SER A 50 -27.82 -1.86 -41.62
C SER A 50 -26.80 -2.55 -40.72
N LYS A 51 -25.50 -2.55 -41.07
CA LYS A 51 -24.47 -3.10 -40.20
C LYS A 51 -24.24 -2.18 -39.01
N LYS A 52 -23.96 -2.74 -37.83
CA LYS A 52 -23.60 -1.95 -36.64
C LYS A 52 -22.40 -1.04 -36.90
N GLY A 53 -21.38 -1.51 -37.62
CA GLY A 53 -20.19 -0.73 -37.97
C GLY A 53 -20.43 0.46 -38.92
N PHE A 54 -21.61 0.56 -39.55
CA PHE A 54 -21.92 1.69 -40.43
C PHE A 54 -21.95 3.02 -39.70
N GLU A 55 -22.41 3.05 -38.45
CA GLU A 55 -22.46 4.30 -37.68
C GLU A 55 -21.05 4.87 -37.46
N LYS A 56 -20.06 4.00 -37.25
CA LYS A 56 -18.64 4.38 -37.14
C LYS A 56 -18.13 5.02 -38.43
N LEU A 57 -18.38 4.39 -39.57
CA LEU A 57 -18.03 4.92 -40.89
C LEU A 57 -18.74 6.26 -41.16
N ARG A 58 -20.04 6.35 -40.87
CA ARG A 58 -20.85 7.56 -41.05
C ARG A 58 -20.32 8.73 -40.22
N LYS A 59 -20.00 8.49 -38.96
CA LYS A 59 -19.47 9.49 -38.03
C LYS A 59 -18.06 9.95 -38.43
N THR A 60 -17.21 9.02 -38.87
CA THR A 60 -15.90 9.35 -39.45
C THR A 60 -16.02 10.29 -40.64
N CYS A 61 -16.90 9.96 -41.60
CA CYS A 61 -17.14 10.81 -42.77
C CYS A 61 -17.74 12.18 -42.39
N LEU A 62 -18.63 12.22 -41.40
CA LEU A 62 -19.23 13.47 -40.92
C LEU A 62 -18.17 14.41 -40.33
N ARG A 63 -17.30 13.87 -39.48
CA ARG A 63 -16.23 14.64 -38.83
C ARG A 63 -15.21 15.17 -39.84
N ALA A 64 -14.74 14.31 -40.74
CA ALA A 64 -13.86 14.74 -41.83
C ALA A 64 -14.48 15.85 -42.69
N LYS A 65 -15.80 15.78 -42.94
CA LYS A 65 -16.53 16.82 -43.67
C LYS A 65 -16.64 18.13 -42.87
N GLU A 66 -16.82 18.07 -41.55
CA GLU A 66 -16.79 19.25 -40.67
C GLU A 66 -15.43 19.95 -40.70
N ASP A 67 -14.36 19.18 -40.86
CA ASP A 67 -12.98 19.67 -41.06
C ASP A 67 -12.69 20.08 -42.52
N GLY A 68 -13.68 20.01 -43.42
CA GLY A 68 -13.53 20.41 -44.83
C GLY A 68 -12.85 19.38 -45.73
N LEU A 69 -12.69 18.13 -45.27
CA LEU A 69 -12.03 17.06 -46.00
C LEU A 69 -13.03 16.22 -46.82
N GLU A 70 -12.76 16.06 -48.11
CA GLU A 70 -13.62 15.28 -49.02
C GLU A 70 -13.44 13.77 -48.88
N TYR A 71 -12.30 13.34 -48.33
CA TYR A 71 -11.86 11.96 -48.35
C TYR A 71 -11.46 11.48 -46.96
N VAL A 72 -11.73 10.20 -46.69
CA VAL A 72 -11.24 9.49 -45.51
C VAL A 72 -10.60 8.17 -45.89
N TRP A 73 -9.59 7.77 -45.13
CA TRP A 73 -9.02 6.43 -45.18
C TRP A 73 -9.44 5.62 -43.96
N ILE A 74 -9.91 4.40 -44.19
CA ILE A 74 -10.31 3.45 -43.15
C ILE A 74 -9.85 2.06 -43.58
N ASP A 75 -9.03 1.39 -42.77
CA ASP A 75 -8.40 0.10 -43.07
C ASP A 75 -9.41 -1.04 -43.36
N THR A 76 -10.61 -0.96 -42.79
CA THR A 76 -11.67 -1.95 -42.99
C THR A 76 -12.24 -1.94 -44.40
N CYS A 77 -12.43 -0.76 -45.00
CA CYS A 77 -13.09 -0.62 -46.30
C CYS A 77 -12.19 -0.11 -47.43
N CYS A 78 -11.06 0.52 -47.13
CA CYS A 78 -10.13 1.05 -48.13
C CYS A 78 -9.09 0.03 -48.59
N ILE A 79 -8.99 -1.14 -47.95
CA ILE A 79 -8.06 -2.22 -48.31
C ILE A 79 -8.85 -3.47 -48.72
N ASN A 80 -8.54 -4.03 -49.88
CA ASN A 80 -9.06 -5.32 -50.31
C ASN A 80 -8.22 -6.42 -49.69
N LYS A 81 -8.62 -6.86 -48.49
CA LYS A 81 -7.94 -7.91 -47.72
C LYS A 81 -7.96 -9.29 -48.39
N GLN A 82 -8.71 -9.48 -49.48
CA GLN A 82 -8.71 -10.72 -50.28
C GLN A 82 -7.57 -10.76 -51.31
N SER A 83 -7.01 -9.61 -51.69
CA SER A 83 -5.84 -9.52 -52.56
C SER A 83 -4.57 -9.50 -51.72
N SER A 84 -3.80 -10.59 -51.72
CA SER A 84 -2.56 -10.68 -50.95
C SER A 84 -1.51 -9.65 -51.41
N ALA A 85 -1.47 -9.35 -52.71
CA ALA A 85 -0.59 -8.32 -53.27
C ALA A 85 -0.93 -6.93 -52.71
N GLU A 86 -2.22 -6.57 -52.74
CA GLU A 86 -2.66 -5.28 -52.24
C GLU A 86 -2.54 -5.17 -50.72
N LEU A 87 -2.85 -6.24 -49.98
CA LEU A 87 -2.64 -6.28 -48.53
C LEU A 87 -1.17 -6.05 -48.17
N SER A 88 -0.25 -6.66 -48.92
CA SER A 88 1.19 -6.47 -48.73
C SER A 88 1.61 -5.04 -49.03
N GLU A 89 1.18 -4.47 -50.15
CA GLU A 89 1.45 -3.07 -50.51
C GLU A 89 0.91 -2.10 -49.46
N SER A 90 -0.31 -2.36 -48.98
CA SER A 90 -1.00 -1.52 -47.99
C SER A 90 -0.29 -1.52 -46.65
N ILE A 91 0.13 -2.69 -46.15
CA ILE A 91 0.83 -2.79 -44.86
C ILE A 91 2.21 -2.11 -44.91
N ASN A 92 2.96 -2.26 -46.01
CA ASN A 92 4.26 -1.58 -46.17
C ASN A 92 4.08 -0.04 -46.35
N SER A 93 2.92 0.42 -46.80
CA SER A 93 2.63 1.86 -47.01
C SER A 93 1.87 2.53 -45.86
N MET A 94 1.33 1.75 -44.92
CA MET A 94 0.39 2.23 -43.89
C MET A 94 0.96 3.36 -43.05
N TYR A 95 2.22 3.25 -42.62
CA TYR A 95 2.88 4.30 -41.82
C TYR A 95 2.91 5.64 -42.56
N ARG A 96 3.27 5.63 -43.85
CA ARG A 96 3.29 6.81 -44.71
C ARG A 96 1.88 7.39 -44.90
N TRP A 97 0.85 6.56 -45.04
CA TRP A 97 -0.53 7.02 -45.12
C TRP A 97 -1.00 7.69 -43.82
N TYR A 98 -0.63 7.16 -42.66
CA TYR A 98 -0.88 7.84 -41.38
C TYR A 98 -0.10 9.14 -41.25
N GLN A 99 1.16 9.16 -41.71
CA GLN A 99 2.01 10.35 -41.68
C GLN A 99 1.47 11.49 -42.56
N ASN A 100 0.94 11.16 -43.75
CA ASN A 100 0.46 12.12 -44.73
C ASN A 100 -1.00 12.56 -44.50
N ALA A 101 -1.73 11.90 -43.61
CA ALA A 101 -3.10 12.30 -43.27
C ALA A 101 -3.13 13.67 -42.58
N VAL A 102 -4.12 14.50 -42.92
CA VAL A 102 -4.32 15.83 -42.31
C VAL A 102 -4.65 15.71 -40.82
N THR A 103 -5.49 14.73 -40.49
CA THR A 103 -5.89 14.40 -39.12
C THR A 103 -6.08 12.89 -38.97
N CYS A 104 -5.66 12.35 -37.84
CA CYS A 104 -5.95 10.98 -37.43
C CYS A 104 -6.99 11.01 -36.30
N ASP A 105 -8.21 10.55 -36.59
CA ASP A 105 -9.24 10.38 -35.58
C ASP A 105 -9.07 9.01 -34.91
N ALA A 106 -8.65 9.00 -33.65
CA ALA A 106 -8.51 7.80 -32.82
C ALA A 106 -9.80 7.55 -32.03
N TYR A 107 -10.62 6.63 -32.51
CA TYR A 107 -11.90 6.27 -31.89
C TYR A 107 -11.72 5.17 -30.84
N LEU A 108 -12.02 5.51 -29.59
CA LEU A 108 -11.87 4.65 -28.41
C LEU A 108 -13.24 4.14 -27.96
N ALA A 109 -13.64 2.99 -28.50
CA ALA A 109 -14.96 2.39 -28.26
C ALA A 109 -15.21 1.98 -26.79
N ASP A 110 -14.15 1.88 -25.99
CA ASP A 110 -14.14 1.42 -24.60
C ASP A 110 -14.00 2.56 -23.57
N VAL A 111 -14.01 3.81 -24.03
CA VAL A 111 -13.77 5.00 -23.20
C VAL A 111 -15.04 5.86 -23.17
N THR A 112 -15.41 6.35 -21.99
CA THR A 112 -16.52 7.31 -21.81
C THR A 112 -15.98 8.54 -21.12
N PHE A 113 -16.01 9.70 -21.78
CA PHE A 113 -15.43 10.91 -21.22
C PHE A 113 -16.46 11.71 -20.41
N GLU A 114 -16.24 11.81 -19.10
CA GLU A 114 -16.96 12.72 -18.20
C GLU A 114 -16.04 13.89 -17.79
N PRO A 115 -16.34 15.14 -18.18
CA PRO A 115 -15.54 16.29 -17.80
C PRO A 115 -15.79 16.67 -16.34
N ILE A 116 -15.00 16.11 -15.42
CA ILE A 116 -14.99 16.51 -14.00
C ILE A 116 -13.56 16.92 -13.63
N GLU A 117 -13.39 18.09 -13.01
CA GLU A 117 -12.08 18.62 -12.62
C GLU A 117 -11.34 17.69 -11.64
N GLY A 118 -10.10 17.33 -11.98
CA GLY A 118 -9.08 16.90 -11.01
C GLY A 118 -8.56 15.48 -11.10
N LEU A 119 -9.23 14.53 -11.77
CA LEU A 119 -8.78 13.13 -11.94
C LEU A 119 -9.34 12.54 -13.25
N ASP A 120 -8.49 11.86 -14.04
CA ASP A 120 -8.91 11.17 -15.27
C ASP A 120 -9.74 9.92 -14.94
N LYS A 121 -11.07 10.10 -14.86
CA LYS A 121 -12.03 9.00 -14.70
C LYS A 121 -12.47 8.40 -16.04
N SER A 122 -12.00 8.89 -17.18
CA SER A 122 -12.61 8.53 -18.47
C SER A 122 -12.26 7.12 -18.95
N GLY A 123 -11.31 6.45 -18.29
CA GLY A 123 -10.75 5.18 -18.74
C GLY A 123 -9.77 5.34 -19.90
N PHE A 124 -9.39 6.58 -20.27
CA PHE A 124 -8.47 6.85 -21.37
C PHE A 124 -7.12 6.15 -21.19
N TYR A 125 -6.56 6.23 -19.98
CA TYR A 125 -5.30 5.55 -19.62
C TYR A 125 -5.34 4.03 -19.90
N TRP A 126 -6.52 3.43 -19.79
CA TRP A 126 -6.75 1.98 -19.81
C TRP A 126 -7.30 1.47 -21.14
N SER A 127 -7.47 2.34 -22.14
CA SER A 127 -8.07 1.92 -23.40
C SER A 127 -7.28 0.80 -24.05
N GLN A 128 -8.00 -0.22 -24.53
CA GLN A 128 -7.48 -1.31 -25.35
C GLN A 128 -6.77 -0.80 -26.60
N TRP A 129 -7.08 0.41 -27.05
CA TRP A 129 -6.39 1.06 -28.17
C TRP A 129 -4.88 1.15 -27.91
N PHE A 130 -4.42 1.49 -26.70
CA PHE A 130 -2.98 1.53 -26.38
C PHE A 130 -2.32 0.15 -26.33
N ARG A 131 -3.11 -0.93 -26.28
CA ARG A 131 -2.65 -2.32 -26.22
C ARG A 131 -2.63 -3.01 -27.58
N ARG A 132 -3.16 -2.43 -28.66
CA ARG A 132 -3.10 -3.07 -29.99
C ARG A 132 -1.76 -2.79 -30.67
N GLY A 133 -1.23 -3.75 -31.42
CA GLY A 133 0.03 -3.59 -32.15
C GLY A 133 -0.03 -2.45 -33.18
N TRP A 134 -1.02 -2.50 -34.07
CA TRP A 134 -1.18 -1.55 -35.18
C TRP A 134 -1.30 -0.09 -34.75
N THR A 135 -1.99 0.19 -33.64
CA THR A 135 -2.19 1.57 -33.16
C THR A 135 -0.90 2.27 -32.72
N LEU A 136 0.24 1.58 -32.63
CA LEU A 136 1.53 2.20 -32.34
C LEU A 136 1.97 3.15 -33.46
N GLN A 137 1.96 2.66 -34.70
CA GLN A 137 2.28 3.51 -35.85
C GLN A 137 1.20 4.56 -36.09
N GLU A 138 -0.06 4.26 -35.77
CA GLU A 138 -1.19 5.19 -35.89
C GLU A 138 -1.13 6.32 -34.85
N LEU A 139 -0.41 6.10 -33.73
CA LEU A 139 -0.11 7.13 -32.73
C LEU A 139 1.08 8.01 -33.17
N ILE A 140 2.15 7.36 -33.63
CA ILE A 140 3.44 8.01 -33.86
C ILE A 140 3.44 8.76 -35.19
N ALA A 141 3.02 8.12 -36.28
CA ALA A 141 3.20 8.63 -37.64
C ALA A 141 2.44 9.94 -37.93
N PRO A 142 1.14 10.10 -37.57
CA PRO A 142 0.40 11.32 -37.90
C PRO A 142 0.90 12.53 -37.11
N SER A 143 0.93 13.70 -37.73
CA SER A 143 1.25 14.94 -37.01
C SER A 143 0.17 15.31 -35.99
N ILE A 144 -1.10 15.06 -36.32
CA ILE A 144 -2.27 15.36 -35.49
C ILE A 144 -3.04 14.06 -35.24
N VAL A 145 -3.27 13.75 -33.96
CA VAL A 145 -4.17 12.67 -33.55
C VAL A 145 -5.19 13.26 -32.58
N ILE A 146 -6.48 13.04 -32.87
CA ILE A 146 -7.59 13.48 -32.03
C ILE A 146 -8.24 12.24 -31.41
N PHE A 147 -8.28 12.20 -30.07
CA PHE A 147 -8.87 11.08 -29.34
C PHE A 147 -10.35 11.34 -29.09
N LEU A 148 -11.17 10.37 -29.47
CA LEU A 148 -12.63 10.40 -29.40
C LEU A 148 -13.11 9.26 -28.51
N ASP A 149 -14.06 9.54 -27.62
CA ASP A 149 -14.69 8.53 -26.77
C ASP A 149 -15.76 7.73 -27.56
N GLN A 150 -16.43 6.77 -26.90
CA GLN A 150 -17.48 5.95 -27.51
C GLN A 150 -18.67 6.77 -28.06
N ASN A 151 -18.87 7.99 -27.57
CA ASN A 151 -19.94 8.91 -27.99
C ASN A 151 -19.47 9.89 -29.07
N TRP A 152 -18.24 9.74 -29.59
CA TRP A 152 -17.60 10.67 -30.52
C TRP A 152 -17.32 12.05 -29.92
N ALA A 153 -17.31 12.16 -28.59
CA ALA A 153 -16.87 13.36 -27.89
C ALA A 153 -15.33 13.41 -27.86
N GLN A 154 -14.79 14.61 -28.10
CA GLN A 154 -13.35 14.82 -28.09
C GLN A 154 -12.82 14.83 -26.65
N ILE A 155 -11.89 13.92 -26.39
CA ILE A 155 -11.15 13.81 -25.13
C ILE A 155 -9.99 14.81 -25.13
N GLY A 156 -9.28 14.88 -26.25
CA GLY A 156 -8.10 15.72 -26.42
C GLY A 156 -7.30 15.32 -27.64
N THR A 157 -6.14 15.97 -27.85
CA THR A 157 -5.22 15.64 -28.94
C THR A 157 -3.97 14.97 -28.41
N LYS A 158 -3.18 14.33 -29.28
CA LYS A 158 -1.85 13.81 -28.95
C LYS A 158 -0.97 14.85 -28.27
N SER A 159 -1.08 16.12 -28.69
CA SER A 159 -0.31 17.22 -28.10
C SER A 159 -0.80 17.58 -26.70
N THR A 160 -2.12 17.72 -26.48
CA THR A 160 -2.67 18.09 -25.16
C THR A 160 -2.54 16.96 -24.14
N LEU A 161 -2.60 15.71 -24.60
CA LEU A 161 -2.54 14.50 -23.77
C LEU A 161 -1.15 13.87 -23.73
N SER A 162 -0.11 14.53 -24.27
CA SER A 162 1.23 13.96 -24.42
C SER A 162 1.83 13.47 -23.09
N SER A 163 1.50 14.13 -21.99
CA SER A 163 1.96 13.70 -20.66
C SER A 163 1.33 12.41 -20.18
N VAL A 164 0.06 12.17 -20.50
CA VAL A 164 -0.64 10.94 -20.14
C VAL A 164 -0.19 9.82 -21.07
N ILE A 165 -0.18 10.08 -22.38
CA ILE A 165 0.25 9.11 -23.41
C ILE A 165 1.69 8.65 -23.15
N SER A 166 2.60 9.56 -22.79
CA SER A 166 3.99 9.22 -22.50
C SER A 166 4.11 8.28 -21.29
N LYS A 167 3.27 8.46 -20.26
CA LYS A 167 3.22 7.55 -19.10
C LYS A 167 2.67 6.17 -19.47
N VAL A 168 1.59 6.12 -20.25
CA VAL A 168 0.94 4.87 -20.67
C VAL A 168 1.84 4.03 -21.58
N THR A 169 2.50 4.67 -22.54
CA THR A 169 3.18 3.99 -23.65
C THR A 169 4.69 3.88 -23.48
N GLY A 170 5.28 4.67 -22.56
CA GLY A 170 6.73 4.84 -22.46
C GLY A 170 7.35 5.65 -23.61
N ILE A 171 6.54 6.17 -24.54
CA ILE A 171 7.03 6.98 -25.67
C ILE A 171 7.42 8.37 -25.15
N PRO A 172 8.65 8.85 -25.41
CA PRO A 172 9.07 10.18 -25.01
C PRO A 172 8.19 11.29 -25.60
N LYS A 173 7.92 12.35 -24.83
CA LYS A 173 7.07 13.47 -25.29
C LYS A 173 7.59 14.12 -26.57
N ASN A 174 8.91 14.26 -26.74
CA ASN A 174 9.50 14.83 -27.95
C ASN A 174 9.10 14.03 -29.21
N ILE A 175 9.05 12.70 -29.11
CA ILE A 175 8.59 11.83 -30.22
C ILE A 175 7.09 12.00 -30.47
N LEU A 176 6.27 12.12 -29.42
CA LEU A 176 4.84 12.40 -29.56
C LEU A 176 4.57 13.76 -30.21
N HIS A 177 5.50 14.70 -30.13
CA HIS A 177 5.45 16.02 -30.77
C HIS A 177 6.14 16.07 -32.14
N GLY A 178 6.46 14.91 -32.75
CA GLY A 178 7.03 14.84 -34.10
C GLY A 178 8.57 14.93 -34.14
N GLY A 179 9.24 14.65 -33.03
CA GLY A 179 10.70 14.52 -33.00
C GLY A 179 11.20 13.35 -33.86
N ASP A 180 12.47 13.42 -34.27
CA ASP A 180 13.08 12.44 -35.15
C ASP A 180 13.20 11.06 -34.47
N LEU A 181 12.69 10.02 -35.15
CA LEU A 181 12.75 8.64 -34.67
C LEU A 181 14.16 8.07 -34.69
N ASP A 182 15.06 8.61 -35.52
CA ASP A 182 16.45 8.13 -35.62
C ASP A 182 17.33 8.63 -34.47
N GLU A 183 16.84 9.60 -33.67
CA GLU A 183 17.44 9.94 -32.37
C GLU A 183 17.19 8.87 -31.30
N GLN A 184 16.20 8.00 -31.51
CA GLN A 184 15.87 6.92 -30.58
C GLN A 184 16.56 5.63 -30.98
N SER A 185 17.03 4.90 -29.97
CA SER A 185 17.62 3.58 -30.20
C SER A 185 16.58 2.59 -30.71
N ILE A 186 17.05 1.55 -31.41
CA ILE A 186 16.20 0.43 -31.82
C ILE A 186 15.55 -0.22 -30.60
N ALA A 187 16.29 -0.41 -29.51
CA ALA A 187 15.74 -0.95 -28.25
C ALA A 187 14.58 -0.09 -27.71
N ALA A 188 14.74 1.24 -27.71
CA ALA A 188 13.68 2.16 -27.29
C ALA A 188 12.45 2.02 -28.18
N ARG A 189 12.61 2.05 -29.51
CA ARG A 189 11.51 1.89 -30.47
C ARG A 189 10.79 0.54 -30.31
N LEU A 190 11.54 -0.56 -30.14
CA LEU A 190 10.98 -1.90 -29.88
C LEU A 190 10.25 -1.97 -28.53
N SER A 191 10.74 -1.26 -27.51
CA SER A 191 10.11 -1.24 -26.19
C SER A 191 8.70 -0.61 -26.21
N TRP A 192 8.41 0.32 -27.12
CA TRP A 192 7.08 0.90 -27.28
C TRP A 192 6.02 -0.11 -27.75
N ALA A 193 6.47 -1.25 -28.29
CA ALA A 193 5.63 -2.37 -28.69
C ALA A 193 5.58 -3.49 -27.63
N SER A 194 6.30 -3.36 -26.50
CA SER A 194 6.48 -4.45 -25.55
C SER A 194 5.17 -4.90 -24.87
N GLN A 195 4.25 -3.96 -24.65
CA GLN A 195 2.95 -4.18 -24.00
C GLN A 195 1.79 -4.27 -25.00
N ARG A 196 2.09 -4.45 -26.29
CA ARG A 196 1.09 -4.50 -27.36
C ARG A 196 0.84 -5.93 -27.83
N GLN A 197 -0.37 -6.18 -28.30
CA GLN A 197 -0.89 -7.47 -28.73
C GLN A 197 -1.49 -7.37 -30.13
N THR A 198 -1.41 -8.47 -30.87
CA THR A 198 -1.98 -8.60 -32.22
C THR A 198 -2.77 -9.89 -32.34
N THR A 199 -3.80 -9.88 -33.19
CA THR A 199 -4.67 -11.05 -33.40
C THR A 199 -3.91 -12.20 -34.06
N ARG A 200 -3.07 -11.91 -35.06
CA ARG A 200 -2.13 -12.88 -35.63
C ARG A 200 -0.76 -12.65 -35.02
N THR A 201 -0.05 -13.74 -34.75
CA THR A 201 1.29 -13.67 -34.13
C THR A 201 2.28 -12.89 -34.99
N GLU A 202 2.22 -13.01 -36.30
CA GLU A 202 3.14 -12.33 -37.23
C GLU A 202 2.92 -10.82 -37.30
N ASP A 203 1.68 -10.36 -37.05
CA ASP A 203 1.33 -8.94 -37.14
C ASP A 203 2.11 -8.09 -36.13
N ILE A 204 2.63 -8.67 -35.03
CA ILE A 204 3.49 -7.94 -34.09
C ILE A 204 4.78 -7.42 -34.75
N ALA A 205 5.24 -8.08 -35.81
CA ALA A 205 6.36 -7.63 -36.62
C ALA A 205 5.86 -6.66 -37.71
N TYR A 206 4.76 -7.01 -38.39
CA TYR A 206 4.27 -6.22 -39.52
C TYR A 206 3.75 -4.84 -39.12
N CYS A 207 3.23 -4.68 -37.92
CA CYS A 207 2.81 -3.38 -37.40
C CYS A 207 3.98 -2.43 -37.06
N LEU A 208 5.22 -2.92 -37.12
CA LEU A 208 6.44 -2.16 -36.82
C LEU A 208 7.23 -1.78 -38.07
N LEU A 209 6.85 -2.26 -39.26
CA LEU A 209 7.61 -2.05 -40.49
C LEU A 209 7.93 -0.58 -40.75
N GLY A 210 6.89 0.27 -40.80
CA GLY A 210 7.09 1.70 -41.01
C GLY A 210 7.73 2.42 -39.83
N LEU A 211 7.57 1.90 -38.60
CA LEU A 211 8.29 2.43 -37.44
C LEU A 211 9.81 2.25 -37.58
N PHE A 212 10.30 1.32 -38.41
CA PHE A 212 11.73 1.08 -38.67
C PHE A 212 12.16 1.36 -40.12
N ASP A 213 11.27 1.91 -40.95
CA ASP A 213 11.48 2.10 -42.39
C ASP A 213 11.95 0.80 -43.11
N ILE A 214 11.32 -0.32 -42.76
CA ILE A 214 11.61 -1.64 -43.32
C ILE A 214 10.50 -2.09 -44.25
N ASN A 215 10.89 -2.54 -45.44
CA ASN A 215 9.99 -3.24 -46.36
C ASN A 215 10.34 -4.73 -46.41
N MET A 216 9.37 -5.61 -46.15
CA MET A 216 9.56 -7.06 -46.24
C MET A 216 8.28 -7.81 -46.64
N PRO A 217 8.38 -8.97 -47.31
CA PRO A 217 7.21 -9.77 -47.68
C PRO A 217 6.44 -10.30 -46.48
N LEU A 218 5.11 -10.22 -46.52
CA LEU A 218 4.22 -10.76 -45.50
C LEU A 218 4.01 -12.27 -45.70
N LEU A 219 4.56 -13.09 -44.81
CA LEU A 219 4.39 -14.54 -44.83
C LEU A 219 3.54 -15.01 -43.65
N TYR A 220 2.21 -14.97 -43.80
CA TYR A 220 1.31 -15.50 -42.78
C TYR A 220 1.49 -17.02 -42.61
N GLY A 221 1.66 -17.47 -41.36
CA GLY A 221 1.98 -18.86 -41.00
C GLY A 221 3.43 -19.05 -40.50
N GLU A 222 4.29 -18.03 -40.54
CA GLU A 222 5.65 -18.11 -40.02
C GLU A 222 5.77 -17.89 -38.49
N GLY A 223 4.68 -17.48 -37.83
CA GLY A 223 4.61 -17.25 -36.39
C GLY A 223 5.64 -16.22 -35.88
N GLU A 224 6.26 -16.49 -34.75
CA GLU A 224 7.26 -15.59 -34.14
C GLU A 224 8.51 -15.34 -35.01
N ARG A 225 8.71 -16.14 -36.07
CA ARG A 225 9.80 -15.93 -37.03
C ARG A 225 9.68 -14.60 -37.77
N ALA A 226 8.47 -14.06 -37.93
CA ALA A 226 8.25 -12.77 -38.56
C ALA A 226 9.02 -11.65 -37.82
N PHE A 227 9.01 -11.67 -36.48
CA PHE A 227 9.71 -10.68 -35.65
C PHE A 227 11.23 -10.87 -35.67
N VAL A 228 11.71 -12.11 -35.80
CA VAL A 228 13.13 -12.38 -36.03
C VAL A 228 13.56 -11.85 -37.39
N ARG A 229 12.77 -12.05 -38.45
CA ARG A 229 13.05 -11.49 -39.78
C ARG A 229 13.05 -9.97 -39.78
N LEU A 230 12.13 -9.33 -39.06
CA LEU A 230 12.15 -7.88 -38.89
C LEU A 230 13.49 -7.41 -38.32
N GLN A 231 13.98 -8.02 -37.23
CA GLN A 231 15.30 -7.70 -36.68
C GLN A 231 16.43 -7.93 -37.69
N GLU A 232 16.36 -8.98 -38.49
CA GLU A 232 17.35 -9.27 -39.54
C GLU A 232 17.36 -8.19 -40.63
N GLU A 233 16.20 -7.68 -41.05
CA GLU A 233 16.14 -6.55 -42.00
C GLU A 233 16.64 -5.24 -41.38
N ILE A 234 16.31 -4.98 -40.10
CA ILE A 234 16.82 -3.79 -39.37
C ILE A 234 18.35 -3.80 -39.31
N ILE A 235 18.98 -4.95 -39.07
CA ILE A 235 20.45 -5.07 -38.99
C ILE A 235 21.13 -4.78 -40.32
N LYS A 236 20.47 -5.02 -41.45
CA LYS A 236 21.05 -4.72 -42.77
C LYS A 236 21.18 -3.22 -43.02
N VAL A 237 20.33 -2.40 -42.40
CA VAL A 237 20.27 -0.95 -42.62
C VAL A 237 20.74 -0.12 -41.43
N SER A 238 20.92 -0.73 -40.25
CA SER A 238 21.32 -0.04 -39.02
C SER A 238 22.61 -0.56 -38.41
N THR A 239 23.34 0.35 -37.75
CA THR A 239 24.54 0.03 -36.94
C THR A 239 24.28 0.09 -35.44
N ASP A 240 23.02 0.30 -35.03
CA ASP A 240 22.64 0.37 -33.63
C ASP A 240 22.53 -1.02 -33.00
N TYR A 241 23.52 -1.33 -32.16
CA TYR A 241 23.63 -2.58 -31.42
C TYR A 241 22.59 -2.76 -30.31
N SER A 242 21.79 -1.73 -30.01
CA SER A 242 20.71 -1.82 -29.03
C SER A 242 19.64 -2.84 -29.43
N ILE A 243 19.56 -3.23 -30.71
CA ILE A 243 18.73 -4.35 -31.17
C ILE A 243 19.02 -5.67 -30.43
N PHE A 244 20.24 -5.84 -29.92
CA PHE A 244 20.63 -6.99 -29.11
C PHE A 244 20.41 -6.77 -27.61
N ALA A 245 19.88 -5.63 -27.17
CA ALA A 245 19.59 -5.37 -25.76
C ALA A 245 18.19 -5.91 -25.40
N TRP A 246 18.08 -7.23 -25.23
CA TRP A 246 16.86 -7.88 -24.77
C TRP A 246 17.16 -8.89 -23.66
N SER A 247 16.18 -9.14 -22.79
CA SER A 247 16.29 -10.08 -21.67
C SER A 247 15.08 -11.01 -21.63
N ALA A 248 15.26 -12.30 -21.31
CA ALA A 248 14.21 -13.29 -21.13
C ALA A 248 14.47 -14.17 -19.89
N HIS A 249 13.42 -14.77 -19.33
CA HIS A 249 13.53 -15.58 -18.11
C HIS A 249 14.10 -16.98 -18.41
N SER A 250 14.70 -17.63 -17.40
CA SER A 250 15.23 -18.98 -17.53
C SER A 250 14.12 -19.99 -17.91
N THR A 251 12.90 -19.77 -17.42
CA THR A 251 11.66 -20.53 -17.64
C THR A 251 11.07 -20.41 -19.05
N ASP A 252 11.40 -19.34 -19.80
CA ASP A 252 10.92 -19.13 -21.17
C ASP A 252 11.39 -20.25 -22.12
N LYS A 253 10.53 -21.24 -22.39
CA LYS A 253 10.84 -22.35 -23.29
C LYS A 253 10.93 -21.85 -24.74
N GLY A 254 12.06 -22.10 -25.42
CA GLY A 254 12.23 -21.81 -26.85
C GLY A 254 13.21 -20.68 -27.19
N HIS A 255 13.71 -19.95 -26.20
CA HIS A 255 14.68 -18.87 -26.40
C HIS A 255 16.11 -19.39 -26.30
N SER A 256 16.66 -19.85 -27.43
CA SER A 256 18.07 -20.26 -27.54
C SER A 256 18.88 -19.36 -28.49
N GLY A 257 18.28 -18.31 -29.05
CA GLY A 257 18.86 -17.52 -30.13
C GLY A 257 19.42 -16.17 -29.70
N VAL A 258 20.08 -15.49 -30.64
CA VAL A 258 20.64 -14.14 -30.45
C VAL A 258 19.58 -13.04 -30.56
N MET A 259 18.51 -13.31 -31.30
CA MET A 259 17.39 -12.40 -31.51
C MET A 259 16.27 -12.69 -30.53
N ALA A 260 15.53 -11.64 -30.15
CA ALA A 260 14.27 -11.79 -29.42
C ALA A 260 13.20 -12.37 -30.36
N THR A 261 12.27 -13.16 -29.84
CA THR A 261 11.12 -13.64 -30.66
C THR A 261 9.90 -12.74 -30.55
N HIS A 262 9.92 -11.76 -29.64
CA HIS A 262 8.85 -10.80 -29.42
C HIS A 262 9.40 -9.48 -28.84
N PRO A 263 8.80 -8.31 -29.14
CA PRO A 263 9.25 -7.03 -28.58
C PRO A 263 9.15 -6.92 -27.05
N ARG A 264 8.40 -7.83 -26.40
CA ARG A 264 8.23 -7.87 -24.93
C ARG A 264 9.58 -7.96 -24.20
N TYR A 265 10.54 -8.66 -24.81
CA TYR A 265 11.88 -8.86 -24.25
C TYR A 265 12.77 -7.61 -24.31
N SER A 266 12.33 -6.53 -24.98
CA SER A 266 13.06 -5.26 -25.09
C SER A 266 12.66 -4.23 -24.02
N HIS A 267 11.71 -4.55 -23.13
CA HIS A 267 11.17 -3.60 -22.14
C HIS A 267 12.26 -3.04 -21.20
N GLY A 268 13.10 -3.89 -20.62
CA GLY A 268 14.19 -3.48 -19.72
C GLY A 268 15.34 -2.73 -20.41
N ALA A 269 15.30 -2.59 -21.73
CA ALA A 269 16.30 -1.87 -22.51
C ALA A 269 15.81 -0.54 -23.09
N ALA A 270 14.61 -0.08 -22.72
CA ALA A 270 13.98 1.14 -23.25
C ALA A 270 14.85 2.40 -23.14
N THR A 271 15.68 2.48 -22.10
CA THR A 271 16.59 3.62 -21.83
C THR A 271 17.97 3.45 -22.43
N SER A 272 18.22 2.35 -23.16
CA SER A 272 19.51 2.09 -23.81
C SER A 272 19.72 3.08 -24.94
N ARG A 273 20.86 3.77 -24.92
CA ARG A 273 21.30 4.70 -25.96
C ARG A 273 22.59 4.19 -26.60
N PRO A 274 22.74 4.29 -27.93
CA PRO A 274 23.99 3.94 -28.58
C PRO A 274 25.12 4.82 -28.05
N ILE A 275 26.29 4.24 -27.79
CA ILE A 275 27.49 5.02 -27.52
C ILE A 275 27.93 5.64 -28.85
N SER A 276 28.05 6.96 -28.92
CA SER A 276 28.59 7.67 -30.10
C SER A 276 29.94 7.06 -30.46
N LEU A 277 29.95 6.22 -31.49
CA LEU A 277 31.03 5.28 -31.79
C LEU A 277 32.40 5.99 -31.81
N PRO A 278 33.27 5.80 -30.80
CA PRO A 278 34.69 5.99 -31.02
C PRO A 278 35.10 4.87 -31.99
N LYS A 279 36.03 5.13 -32.91
CA LYS A 279 36.68 4.11 -33.77
C LYS A 279 37.11 2.83 -33.00
N ALA A 280 37.19 2.89 -31.67
CA ALA A 280 37.54 1.83 -30.73
C ALA A 280 36.46 0.75 -30.43
N TRP A 281 35.20 0.85 -30.89
CA TRP A 281 34.14 -0.14 -30.57
C TRP A 281 33.72 -1.08 -31.73
N GLY A 282 34.25 -0.90 -32.94
CA GLY A 282 34.02 -1.83 -34.07
C GLY A 282 32.85 -1.45 -34.99
N GLY A 283 32.86 -2.00 -36.21
CA GLY A 283 31.90 -1.71 -37.30
C GLY A 283 30.60 -2.52 -37.24
N ALA A 284 29.76 -2.39 -38.28
CA ALA A 284 28.41 -2.98 -38.37
C ALA A 284 28.36 -4.49 -38.16
N ALA A 285 27.24 -4.98 -37.60
CA ALA A 285 26.95 -6.41 -37.52
C ALA A 285 26.58 -6.96 -38.91
N SER A 286 26.98 -8.20 -39.21
CA SER A 286 26.64 -8.87 -40.48
C SER A 286 26.06 -10.25 -40.23
N ILE A 287 25.08 -10.65 -41.05
CA ILE A 287 24.37 -11.93 -40.93
C ILE A 287 24.77 -12.80 -42.11
N ASP A 288 25.17 -14.06 -41.85
CA ASP A 288 25.41 -15.07 -42.87
C ASP A 288 24.85 -16.45 -42.45
N SER A 289 25.19 -17.50 -43.19
CA SER A 289 24.76 -18.87 -42.88
C SER A 289 25.35 -19.45 -41.60
N GLU A 290 26.45 -18.89 -41.09
CA GLU A 290 27.10 -19.35 -39.86
C GLU A 290 26.51 -18.71 -38.61
N GLY A 291 26.03 -17.47 -38.72
CA GLY A 291 25.38 -16.76 -37.63
C GLY A 291 25.45 -15.24 -37.78
N ILE A 292 25.51 -14.57 -36.63
CA ILE A 292 25.62 -13.10 -36.56
C ILE A 292 27.04 -12.75 -36.15
N HIS A 293 27.75 -12.10 -37.06
CA HIS A 293 29.11 -11.64 -36.84
C HIS A 293 29.09 -10.22 -36.29
N MET A 294 29.79 -10.02 -35.19
CA MET A 294 29.91 -8.71 -34.55
C MET A 294 31.27 -8.55 -33.89
N ARG A 295 31.68 -7.30 -33.68
CA ARG A 295 32.90 -6.98 -32.95
C ARG A 295 32.51 -6.37 -31.60
N LEU A 296 32.68 -7.13 -30.52
CA LEU A 296 32.31 -6.70 -29.17
C LEU A 296 33.51 -6.79 -28.22
N ARG A 297 33.46 -6.03 -27.12
CA ARG A 297 34.43 -6.16 -26.03
C ARG A 297 34.01 -7.32 -25.14
N LEU A 298 34.94 -8.22 -24.84
CA LEU A 298 34.66 -9.43 -24.06
C LEU A 298 35.33 -9.37 -22.69
N VAL A 299 34.56 -9.61 -21.64
CA VAL A 299 35.04 -9.73 -20.25
C VAL A 299 35.01 -11.20 -19.84
N PRO A 300 36.14 -11.81 -19.46
CA PRO A 300 36.14 -13.18 -18.96
C PRO A 300 35.49 -13.25 -17.57
N ILE A 301 34.60 -14.23 -17.35
CA ILE A 301 33.97 -14.46 -16.04
C ILE A 301 34.74 -15.52 -15.25
N ASP A 302 34.98 -16.68 -15.86
CA ASP A 302 35.62 -17.85 -15.22
C ASP A 302 36.57 -18.60 -16.19
N LYS A 303 37.27 -19.62 -15.68
CA LYS A 303 38.19 -20.50 -16.44
C LYS A 303 37.49 -21.36 -17.50
N ASP A 304 36.15 -21.47 -17.47
CA ASP A 304 35.33 -22.40 -18.28
C ASP A 304 34.75 -21.77 -19.58
N GLU A 305 35.50 -20.90 -20.26
CA GLU A 305 35.13 -20.27 -21.55
C GLU A 305 33.87 -19.36 -21.58
N ASP A 306 33.21 -19.12 -20.45
CA ASP A 306 32.10 -18.16 -20.34
C ASP A 306 32.62 -16.70 -20.26
N MET A 307 32.04 -15.82 -21.09
CA MET A 307 32.43 -14.41 -21.20
C MET A 307 31.20 -13.49 -21.18
N ILE A 308 31.38 -12.21 -20.82
CA ILE A 308 30.38 -11.17 -21.01
C ILE A 308 30.73 -10.41 -22.28
N ALA A 309 29.79 -10.36 -23.22
CA ALA A 309 29.87 -9.52 -24.40
C ALA A 309 29.23 -8.16 -24.10
N LEU A 310 30.02 -7.09 -24.16
CA LEU A 310 29.55 -5.73 -23.92
C LEU A 310 29.08 -5.10 -25.24
N LEU A 311 27.84 -4.64 -25.26
CA LEU A 311 27.26 -3.87 -26.36
C LEU A 311 27.74 -2.42 -26.28
N PRO A 312 27.94 -1.73 -27.42
CA PRO A 312 28.22 -0.29 -27.46
C PRO A 312 26.95 0.53 -27.15
N CYS A 313 26.27 0.21 -26.05
CA CYS A 313 25.04 0.83 -25.59
C CYS A 313 25.16 1.18 -24.11
N ARG A 314 24.65 2.35 -23.74
CA ARG A 314 24.63 2.86 -22.37
C ARG A 314 23.19 2.98 -21.89
N THR A 315 22.94 2.62 -20.65
CA THR A 315 21.67 2.88 -19.99
C THR A 315 21.89 3.64 -18.70
N ASN A 316 20.92 4.46 -18.33
CA ASN A 316 20.87 5.06 -17.00
C ASN A 316 20.36 4.00 -16.04
N ASN A 317 21.25 3.40 -15.25
CA ASN A 317 20.87 2.40 -14.27
C ASN A 317 20.63 3.08 -12.91
N PRO A 318 19.39 3.06 -12.37
CA PRO A 318 19.06 3.67 -11.08
C PRO A 318 19.84 3.07 -9.91
N HIS A 319 20.20 1.79 -10.00
CA HIS A 319 20.90 1.05 -8.94
C HIS A 319 22.38 1.41 -8.85
N LEU A 320 23.01 1.68 -9.99
CA LEU A 320 24.43 2.09 -10.04
C LEU A 320 24.60 3.60 -9.89
N ASN A 321 23.50 4.36 -9.92
CA ASN A 321 23.46 5.83 -9.93
C ASN A 321 24.44 6.41 -10.98
N ALA A 322 24.63 5.68 -12.08
CA ALA A 322 25.67 5.88 -13.06
C ALA A 322 25.25 5.33 -14.43
N VAL A 323 25.98 5.76 -15.46
CA VAL A 323 25.84 5.28 -16.82
C VAL A 323 26.49 3.90 -16.93
N ALA A 324 25.69 2.87 -17.19
CA ALA A 324 26.14 1.49 -17.31
C ALA A 324 26.19 1.04 -18.76
N VAL A 325 27.18 0.22 -19.11
CA VAL A 325 27.28 -0.45 -20.41
C VAL A 325 26.45 -1.72 -20.35
N VAL A 326 25.57 -1.89 -21.34
CA VAL A 326 24.73 -3.09 -21.49
C VAL A 326 25.57 -4.23 -22.05
N GLY A 327 25.41 -5.43 -21.53
CA GLY A 327 26.05 -6.64 -22.03
C GLY A 327 25.19 -7.88 -21.82
N PHE A 328 25.68 -9.02 -22.29
CA PHE A 328 25.06 -10.32 -22.06
C PHE A 328 26.13 -11.40 -21.96
N ARG A 329 25.84 -12.46 -21.20
CA ARG A 329 26.75 -13.61 -21.11
C ARG A 329 26.72 -14.40 -22.41
N ILE A 330 27.90 -14.83 -22.84
CA ILE A 330 28.12 -15.72 -23.97
C ILE A 330 28.92 -16.93 -23.52
N ARG A 331 28.60 -18.10 -24.08
CA ARG A 331 29.33 -19.35 -23.90
C ARG A 331 29.92 -19.79 -25.21
N LYS A 332 31.19 -20.20 -25.21
CA LYS A 332 31.82 -20.76 -26.40
C LYS A 332 31.34 -22.20 -26.62
N THR A 333 30.97 -22.54 -27.86
CA THR A 333 30.56 -23.88 -28.25
C THR A 333 31.76 -24.68 -28.77
N ALA A 334 31.63 -26.00 -28.81
CA ALA A 334 32.68 -26.91 -29.28
C ALA A 334 33.15 -26.61 -30.72
N GLU A 335 32.32 -25.94 -31.53
CA GLU A 335 32.60 -25.54 -32.91
C GLU A 335 33.26 -24.15 -33.02
N GLY A 336 33.68 -23.55 -31.90
CA GLY A 336 34.33 -22.23 -31.88
C GLY A 336 33.39 -21.04 -32.05
N ARG A 337 32.08 -21.26 -31.99
CA ARG A 337 31.03 -20.22 -32.02
C ARG A 337 30.60 -19.83 -30.61
N TYR A 338 29.71 -18.85 -30.49
CA TYR A 338 29.18 -18.41 -29.20
C TYR A 338 27.66 -18.53 -29.13
N GLU A 339 27.15 -19.00 -27.99
CA GLU A 339 25.73 -18.99 -27.64
C GLU A 339 25.46 -17.89 -26.61
N ARG A 340 24.35 -17.16 -26.78
CA ARG A 340 23.94 -16.08 -25.88
C ARG A 340 23.09 -16.64 -24.74
N HIS A 341 23.38 -16.19 -23.52
CA HIS A 341 22.48 -16.35 -22.38
C HIS A 341 21.34 -15.33 -22.40
N LYS A 342 20.20 -15.71 -21.83
CA LYS A 342 18.94 -14.95 -21.95
C LYS A 342 18.92 -13.62 -21.19
N GLN A 343 19.81 -13.40 -20.22
CA GLN A 343 19.77 -12.23 -19.34
C GLN A 343 20.78 -11.16 -19.75
N LEU A 344 20.37 -9.90 -19.60
CA LEU A 344 21.27 -8.74 -19.68
C LEU A 344 22.11 -8.61 -18.42
N ILE A 345 23.29 -8.02 -18.60
CA ILE A 345 24.25 -7.69 -17.54
C ILE A 345 24.63 -6.23 -17.72
N PHE A 346 24.80 -5.50 -16.62
CA PHE A 346 25.21 -4.11 -16.63
C PHE A 346 26.61 -3.97 -16.03
N ALA A 347 27.50 -3.26 -16.71
CA ALA A 347 28.88 -3.04 -16.29
C ALA A 347 29.21 -1.55 -16.19
N ASP A 348 30.13 -1.17 -15.29
CA ASP A 348 30.66 0.20 -15.23
C ASP A 348 31.39 0.55 -16.54
N ASP A 349 31.00 1.66 -17.15
CA ASP A 349 31.56 2.21 -18.38
C ASP A 349 33.08 2.41 -18.30
N LYS A 350 33.62 2.83 -17.15
CA LYS A 350 35.08 3.00 -16.97
C LYS A 350 35.84 1.68 -16.98
N ALA A 351 35.20 0.59 -16.53
CA ALA A 351 35.79 -0.75 -16.56
C ALA A 351 35.72 -1.35 -17.97
N ALA A 352 34.61 -1.12 -18.69
CA ALA A 352 34.38 -1.63 -20.04
C ALA A 352 35.46 -1.21 -21.05
N VAL A 353 36.00 0.01 -20.95
CA VAL A 353 37.02 0.54 -21.87
C VAL A 353 38.35 -0.23 -21.80
N LYS A 354 38.62 -0.97 -20.72
CA LYS A 354 39.87 -1.71 -20.53
C LYS A 354 39.97 -3.00 -21.35
N TYR A 355 38.84 -3.53 -21.81
CA TYR A 355 38.78 -4.81 -22.51
C TYR A 355 38.92 -4.65 -24.02
N ALA A 356 39.69 -5.53 -24.66
CA ALA A 356 39.92 -5.51 -26.09
C ALA A 356 38.68 -5.98 -26.88
N SER A 357 38.44 -5.34 -28.03
CA SER A 357 37.39 -5.75 -28.97
C SER A 357 37.81 -7.01 -29.73
N ARG A 358 36.93 -8.01 -29.81
CA ARG A 358 37.14 -9.26 -30.56
C ARG A 358 35.99 -9.48 -31.54
N LYS A 359 36.29 -10.07 -32.70
CA LYS A 359 35.25 -10.55 -33.62
C LYS A 359 34.68 -11.84 -33.05
N ILE A 360 33.36 -11.91 -32.93
CA ILE A 360 32.63 -13.10 -32.49
C ILE A 360 31.58 -13.44 -33.54
N CYS A 361 31.26 -14.73 -33.64
CA CYS A 361 30.12 -15.23 -34.39
C CYS A 361 29.15 -15.87 -33.38
N LEU A 362 27.97 -15.27 -33.25
CA LEU A 362 26.92 -15.79 -32.39
C LEU A 362 26.01 -16.73 -33.20
N GLN A 363 25.78 -17.92 -32.66
CA GLN A 363 25.04 -18.98 -33.34
C GLN A 363 23.56 -18.60 -33.51
N ARG A 364 23.08 -18.68 -34.75
CA ARG A 364 21.64 -18.61 -35.05
C ARG A 364 21.01 -19.92 -34.62
N THR A 365 20.15 -19.92 -33.60
CA THR A 365 19.42 -21.15 -33.29
C THR A 365 18.22 -21.29 -34.20
N ASN A 366 18.17 -22.41 -34.93
CA ASN A 366 16.96 -22.84 -35.61
C ASN A 366 15.90 -23.14 -34.55
N MET A 367 14.78 -22.42 -34.59
CA MET A 367 13.63 -22.74 -33.74
C MET A 367 13.22 -24.20 -34.00
N LYS A 368 13.49 -25.09 -33.05
CA LYS A 368 13.02 -26.48 -33.12
C LYS A 368 11.49 -26.44 -33.16
N GLN A 369 10.88 -27.08 -34.15
CA GLN A 369 9.42 -27.19 -34.23
C GLN A 369 8.87 -27.69 -32.90
N ARG A 370 7.91 -26.95 -32.32
CA ARG A 370 7.17 -27.40 -31.13
C ARG A 370 6.57 -28.77 -31.44
N LYS A 371 7.01 -29.83 -30.75
CA LYS A 371 6.33 -31.12 -30.81
C LYS A 371 4.90 -30.91 -30.29
N ARG A 372 3.89 -31.33 -31.06
CA ARG A 372 2.49 -31.33 -30.62
C ARG A 372 2.38 -32.05 -29.27
N PRO A 373 1.66 -31.51 -28.27
CA PRO A 373 1.34 -32.27 -27.08
C PRO A 373 0.53 -33.51 -27.49
N THR A 374 0.94 -34.67 -27.02
CA THR A 374 0.21 -35.93 -27.18
C THR A 374 -1.17 -35.78 -26.53
N PRO A 375 -2.29 -36.13 -27.20
CA PRO A 375 -3.60 -36.02 -26.59
C PRO A 375 -3.68 -36.98 -25.40
N LEU A 376 -3.97 -36.45 -24.21
CA LEU A 376 -4.35 -37.24 -23.05
C LEU A 376 -5.60 -38.05 -23.42
N LYS A 377 -5.51 -39.38 -23.30
CA LYS A 377 -6.62 -40.31 -23.52
C LYS A 377 -7.80 -39.90 -22.64
N ALA A 378 -8.91 -39.52 -23.27
CA ALA A 378 -10.21 -39.52 -22.64
C ALA A 378 -10.57 -40.95 -22.22
N THR A 379 -10.47 -41.25 -20.92
CA THR A 379 -11.15 -42.40 -20.32
C THR A 379 -12.30 -41.90 -19.47
N THR A 380 -13.48 -41.99 -20.08
CA THR A 380 -14.78 -42.22 -19.47
C THR A 380 -14.72 -42.87 -18.08
N SER A 381 -15.31 -42.24 -17.07
CA SER A 381 -16.04 -42.98 -16.02
C SER A 381 -17.02 -42.07 -15.26
N ARG A 382 -18.31 -42.33 -15.49
CA ARG A 382 -19.43 -41.89 -14.66
C ARG A 382 -19.34 -42.50 -13.25
N ASN A 383 -19.76 -41.72 -12.25
CA ASN A 383 -20.40 -42.10 -10.98
C ASN A 383 -20.17 -43.51 -10.40
N LYS A 384 -19.58 -43.59 -9.19
CA LYS A 384 -20.20 -44.24 -8.00
C LYS A 384 -19.34 -44.10 -6.71
N ILE A 385 -19.94 -43.38 -5.77
CA ILE A 385 -20.00 -43.47 -4.30
C ILE A 385 -19.31 -44.68 -3.59
N ALA A 386 -18.66 -44.34 -2.45
CA ALA A 386 -18.54 -45.03 -1.15
C ALA A 386 -17.32 -45.90 -0.75
N THR A 387 -16.89 -45.60 0.50
CA THR A 387 -16.32 -46.44 1.60
C THR A 387 -14.80 -46.72 1.70
N MET A 388 -14.21 -45.99 2.67
CA MET A 388 -13.35 -46.40 3.81
C MET A 388 -12.05 -47.24 3.65
N SER A 389 -10.97 -46.59 4.11
CA SER A 389 -9.84 -47.07 4.96
C SER A 389 -8.43 -47.30 4.33
N PRO A 390 -7.35 -46.66 4.87
CA PRO A 390 -5.91 -46.88 4.58
C PRO A 390 -5.29 -47.86 5.63
N PRO A 391 -3.95 -48.13 5.76
CA PRO A 391 -2.72 -47.66 5.07
C PRO A 391 -1.71 -48.80 4.70
N ASP A 392 -0.56 -48.49 4.05
CA ASP A 392 0.80 -48.73 4.59
C ASP A 392 1.97 -48.43 3.61
N ASN A 393 2.98 -47.76 4.17
CA ASN A 393 4.41 -47.63 3.80
C ASN A 393 4.76 -46.99 2.43
N GLY A 394 5.55 -45.91 2.32
CA GLY A 394 6.57 -45.37 3.21
C GLY A 394 7.80 -45.01 2.36
N ALA A 395 7.83 -43.81 1.79
CA ALA A 395 9.03 -43.19 1.22
C ALA A 395 8.89 -41.65 1.29
N ASP A 396 9.88 -41.02 1.92
CA ASP A 396 9.98 -39.60 2.27
C ASP A 396 10.27 -38.71 1.05
N PRO A 397 9.46 -37.66 0.75
CA PRO A 397 9.71 -36.74 -0.37
C PRO A 397 10.61 -35.54 -0.03
N ASN A 398 11.15 -35.40 1.19
CA ASN A 398 11.77 -34.14 1.62
C ASN A 398 13.27 -33.94 1.27
N ALA A 399 13.84 -34.74 0.37
CA ALA A 399 15.27 -34.64 0.04
C ALA A 399 15.65 -33.57 -1.01
N HIS A 400 14.69 -32.89 -1.66
CA HIS A 400 14.98 -31.89 -2.72
C HIS A 400 14.70 -30.43 -2.36
N SER A 401 14.27 -30.13 -1.13
CA SER A 401 13.83 -28.78 -0.72
C SER A 401 14.92 -27.91 -0.07
N LEU A 402 16.08 -28.46 0.29
CA LEU A 402 17.12 -27.70 1.00
C LEU A 402 18.14 -26.97 0.10
N GLU A 403 18.31 -27.34 -1.16
CA GLU A 403 19.37 -26.75 -2.01
C GLU A 403 18.92 -25.47 -2.75
N MET A 404 17.61 -25.27 -2.88
CA MET A 404 17.00 -24.09 -3.51
C MET A 404 16.88 -22.90 -2.54
N LYS A 405 16.95 -23.14 -1.22
CA LYS A 405 16.82 -22.13 -0.16
C LYS A 405 18.04 -21.22 0.02
N ARG A 406 19.20 -21.58 -0.54
CA ARG A 406 20.46 -20.84 -0.31
C ARG A 406 20.82 -19.83 -1.42
N VAL A 407 20.10 -19.83 -2.54
CA VAL A 407 20.39 -18.97 -3.71
C VAL A 407 19.42 -17.78 -3.83
N LEU A 408 18.25 -17.84 -3.18
CA LEU A 408 17.20 -16.81 -3.27
C LEU A 408 17.36 -15.61 -2.30
N LEU A 409 18.43 -15.58 -1.48
CA LEU A 409 18.63 -14.53 -0.47
C LEU A 409 19.71 -13.49 -0.82
N ASP A 410 20.25 -13.48 -2.05
CA ASP A 410 21.36 -12.57 -2.40
C ASP A 410 21.24 -11.85 -3.75
N SER A 411 20.02 -11.58 -4.24
CA SER A 411 19.84 -10.71 -5.42
C SER A 411 18.64 -9.78 -5.25
N GLY A 412 18.93 -8.50 -5.02
CA GLY A 412 17.97 -7.41 -4.83
C GLY A 412 17.25 -6.96 -6.11
N ASP A 413 16.77 -7.90 -6.93
CA ASP A 413 16.16 -7.67 -8.26
C ASP A 413 14.62 -7.58 -8.24
N GLY A 414 14.01 -7.31 -7.08
CA GLY A 414 12.54 -7.40 -6.88
C GLY A 414 11.67 -6.37 -7.60
N LYS A 415 12.23 -5.41 -8.37
CA LYS A 415 11.45 -4.32 -9.00
C LYS A 415 11.15 -4.52 -10.49
N GLU A 416 12.06 -5.15 -11.24
CA GLU A 416 11.87 -5.43 -12.69
C GLU A 416 11.34 -6.85 -12.94
N HIS A 417 11.53 -7.77 -11.98
CA HIS A 417 11.18 -9.18 -12.11
C HIS A 417 9.68 -9.47 -12.01
N MET A 418 8.91 -8.59 -11.37
CA MET A 418 7.52 -8.85 -10.95
C MET A 418 6.48 -8.40 -11.98
N THR A 419 6.79 -7.40 -12.80
CA THR A 419 5.95 -6.99 -13.94
C THR A 419 5.99 -8.02 -15.08
N GLY A 420 7.07 -8.82 -15.18
CA GLY A 420 7.21 -9.88 -16.17
C GLY A 420 6.34 -11.12 -15.89
N ILE A 421 6.23 -11.51 -14.62
CA ILE A 421 5.53 -12.74 -14.20
C ILE A 421 4.00 -12.59 -14.33
N LEU A 422 3.44 -11.39 -14.10
CA LEU A 422 1.99 -11.15 -14.18
C LEU A 422 1.46 -11.06 -15.62
N LEU A 423 2.32 -10.87 -16.63
CA LEU A 423 1.96 -10.76 -18.04
C LEU A 423 2.15 -12.08 -18.83
N GLU A 424 2.68 -13.13 -18.18
CA GLU A 424 3.13 -14.37 -18.85
C GLU A 424 1.99 -15.33 -19.25
N HIS A 425 0.80 -15.21 -18.66
CA HIS A 425 -0.29 -16.17 -18.88
C HIS A 425 -1.40 -15.53 -19.71
N GLY A 426 -1.48 -15.87 -20.99
CA GLY A 426 -2.68 -15.63 -21.81
C GLY A 426 -3.87 -16.46 -21.32
N PRO A 427 -5.07 -16.27 -21.90
CA PRO A 427 -6.30 -16.88 -21.42
C PRO A 427 -6.29 -18.39 -21.70
N ASP A 428 -5.77 -19.18 -20.76
CA ASP A 428 -6.09 -20.60 -20.65
C ASP A 428 -6.96 -20.75 -19.41
N HIS A 429 -8.27 -20.82 -19.67
CA HIS A 429 -9.30 -20.93 -18.65
C HIS A 429 -9.09 -22.24 -17.87
N SER A 430 -8.95 -22.14 -16.54
CA SER A 430 -8.77 -23.24 -15.57
C SER A 430 -7.31 -23.66 -15.25
N LEU A 431 -6.51 -22.78 -14.66
CA LEU A 431 -5.37 -23.22 -13.83
C LEU A 431 -5.27 -22.34 -12.58
N THR A 432 -5.66 -22.89 -11.43
CA THR A 432 -5.35 -22.36 -10.10
C THR A 432 -3.83 -22.35 -9.93
N ASN A 433 -3.18 -21.18 -10.13
CA ASN A 433 -1.74 -21.03 -10.01
C ASN A 433 -1.34 -20.50 -8.60
N PRO A 434 -0.70 -21.32 -7.74
CA PRO A 434 -0.28 -20.92 -6.40
C PRO A 434 0.81 -19.83 -6.37
N ASP A 435 1.56 -19.66 -7.48
CA ASP A 435 2.72 -18.74 -7.56
C ASP A 435 2.30 -17.27 -7.80
N LEU A 436 1.07 -17.03 -8.26
CA LEU A 436 0.50 -15.67 -8.37
C LEU A 436 0.43 -15.01 -6.99
N GLY A 437 0.28 -15.84 -5.97
CA GLY A 437 0.29 -15.43 -4.59
C GLY A 437 1.62 -14.82 -4.12
N GLU A 438 2.76 -15.48 -4.35
CA GLU A 438 4.07 -14.91 -3.95
C GLU A 438 4.34 -13.57 -4.67
N THR A 439 3.75 -13.41 -5.85
CA THR A 439 3.87 -12.23 -6.71
C THR A 439 3.08 -11.02 -6.17
N LEU A 440 1.98 -11.21 -5.43
CA LEU A 440 1.20 -10.07 -4.88
C LEU A 440 1.76 -9.54 -3.54
N GLY A 441 2.50 -10.37 -2.78
CA GLY A 441 3.06 -10.00 -1.48
C GLY A 441 4.23 -8.99 -1.51
N GLY A 442 4.98 -8.93 -2.61
CA GLY A 442 6.07 -7.95 -2.79
C GLY A 442 5.64 -6.62 -3.41
N VAL A 443 4.42 -6.56 -3.93
CA VAL A 443 3.92 -5.49 -4.81
C VAL A 443 3.12 -4.42 -4.07
N GLY A 444 2.52 -4.77 -2.94
CA GLY A 444 1.56 -3.93 -2.20
C GLY A 444 2.11 -2.59 -1.66
N ALA A 445 3.42 -2.36 -1.70
CA ALA A 445 4.03 -1.13 -1.20
C ALA A 445 4.50 -0.15 -2.31
N TRP A 446 4.53 -0.53 -3.59
CA TRP A 446 5.25 0.27 -4.62
C TRP A 446 4.65 0.31 -6.04
N VAL A 447 3.55 -0.37 -6.33
CA VAL A 447 2.86 -0.25 -7.63
C VAL A 447 1.78 0.83 -7.55
N GLN A 448 1.73 1.72 -8.54
CA GLN A 448 0.60 2.64 -8.73
C GLN A 448 -0.69 1.80 -8.82
N GLU A 449 -1.56 2.00 -7.84
CA GLU A 449 -2.59 1.06 -7.39
C GLU A 449 -3.63 0.69 -8.47
N GLU A 450 -3.73 1.46 -9.55
CA GLU A 450 -4.62 1.18 -10.70
C GLU A 450 -4.16 -0.01 -11.57
N VAL A 451 -2.86 -0.34 -11.59
CA VAL A 451 -2.31 -1.47 -12.37
C VAL A 451 -2.67 -2.81 -11.73
N LEU A 452 -2.79 -2.86 -10.40
CA LEU A 452 -3.15 -4.05 -9.64
C LEU A 452 -4.58 -4.53 -9.95
N VAL A 453 -5.49 -3.57 -10.21
CA VAL A 453 -6.89 -3.84 -10.53
C VAL A 453 -7.05 -4.46 -11.91
N HIS A 454 -6.24 -4.03 -12.89
CA HIS A 454 -6.23 -4.63 -14.23
C HIS A 454 -5.73 -6.09 -14.24
N ILE A 455 -4.76 -6.41 -13.38
CA ILE A 455 -4.23 -7.77 -13.25
C ILE A 455 -5.28 -8.75 -12.67
N LEU A 456 -6.21 -8.25 -11.85
CA LEU A 456 -7.31 -9.05 -11.30
C LEU A 456 -8.49 -9.19 -12.30
N LEU A 457 -8.67 -8.22 -13.20
CA LEU A 457 -9.77 -8.18 -14.16
C LEU A 457 -9.54 -9.01 -15.42
N ASP A 458 -8.31 -9.14 -15.91
CA ASP A 458 -8.01 -9.80 -17.19
C ASP A 458 -8.04 -11.34 -17.13
N HIS A 459 -8.12 -11.95 -15.94
CA HIS A 459 -7.85 -13.38 -15.76
C HIS A 459 -8.96 -14.22 -15.12
N ASP A 460 -10.19 -13.69 -14.98
CA ASP A 460 -11.22 -14.34 -14.17
C ASP A 460 -10.66 -14.67 -12.77
N ALA A 461 -9.77 -13.79 -12.29
CA ALA A 461 -8.91 -14.06 -11.16
C ALA A 461 -9.80 -14.26 -9.94
N ASP A 462 -9.62 -15.41 -9.30
CA ASP A 462 -10.31 -15.69 -8.06
C ASP A 462 -9.93 -14.59 -7.05
N LEU A 463 -10.88 -13.67 -6.81
CA LEU A 463 -10.75 -12.57 -5.86
C LEU A 463 -10.58 -13.09 -4.42
N SER A 464 -10.75 -14.40 -4.21
CA SER A 464 -10.46 -15.12 -2.98
C SER A 464 -9.13 -15.87 -2.99
N SER A 465 -8.26 -15.75 -4.00
CA SER A 465 -6.96 -16.46 -4.03
C SER A 465 -5.81 -15.66 -3.40
N TYR A 466 -4.97 -16.33 -2.59
CA TYR A 466 -3.99 -15.68 -1.70
C TYR A 466 -2.53 -15.84 -2.15
N PRO A 467 -1.68 -14.87 -1.80
CA PRO A 467 -0.30 -15.09 -1.43
C PRO A 467 -0.07 -16.23 -0.46
N LEU A 468 0.61 -17.29 -0.93
CA LEU A 468 1.26 -18.31 -0.09
C LEU A 468 2.21 -17.69 0.93
N ASN A 469 2.58 -16.39 0.83
CA ASN A 469 3.46 -15.74 1.80
C ASN A 469 2.75 -14.86 2.86
N THR A 470 1.67 -14.14 2.52
CA THR A 470 1.00 -13.21 3.47
C THR A 470 -0.43 -13.59 3.86
N GLY A 471 -1.16 -14.33 3.01
CA GLY A 471 -2.55 -14.73 3.26
C GLY A 471 -3.60 -13.60 3.15
N TRP A 472 -3.26 -12.43 2.59
CA TRP A 472 -4.18 -11.30 2.38
C TRP A 472 -4.81 -11.30 0.98
N SER A 473 -6.10 -11.01 0.88
CA SER A 473 -6.86 -10.87 -0.37
C SER A 473 -6.55 -9.57 -1.14
N PRO A 474 -6.98 -9.41 -2.39
CA PRO A 474 -6.85 -8.13 -3.09
C PRO A 474 -7.66 -6.99 -2.46
N LEU A 475 -8.85 -7.31 -1.94
CA LEU A 475 -9.67 -6.35 -1.19
C LEU A 475 -8.96 -5.93 0.09
N ASP A 476 -8.30 -6.88 0.75
CA ASP A 476 -7.52 -6.66 1.95
C ASP A 476 -6.40 -5.64 1.74
N TYR A 477 -5.66 -5.74 0.63
CA TYR A 477 -4.63 -4.74 0.30
C TYR A 477 -5.20 -3.37 -0.03
N ALA A 478 -6.34 -3.29 -0.73
CA ALA A 478 -6.97 -2.02 -1.04
C ALA A 478 -7.42 -1.28 0.24
N LEU A 479 -7.89 -2.03 1.24
CA LEU A 479 -8.26 -1.51 2.56
C LEU A 479 -7.03 -1.15 3.40
N ILE A 480 -6.01 -2.01 3.41
CA ILE A 480 -4.73 -1.77 4.10
C ILE A 480 -4.01 -0.57 3.54
N ASN A 481 -4.26 -0.12 2.30
CA ASN A 481 -3.60 1.05 1.72
C ASN A 481 -4.49 2.31 1.67
N GLY A 482 -5.71 2.24 2.17
CA GLY A 482 -6.57 3.41 2.22
C GLY A 482 -7.28 3.75 0.90
N ASN A 483 -7.30 2.87 -0.09
CA ASN A 483 -7.82 3.18 -1.43
C ASN A 483 -9.32 2.88 -1.57
N GLU A 484 -10.13 3.90 -1.30
CA GLU A 484 -11.58 3.84 -1.39
C GLU A 484 -12.10 3.44 -2.79
N ALA A 485 -11.48 3.95 -3.86
CA ALA A 485 -11.94 3.71 -5.22
C ALA A 485 -11.77 2.24 -5.63
N ILE A 486 -10.62 1.65 -5.30
CA ILE A 486 -10.31 0.25 -5.56
C ILE A 486 -11.15 -0.66 -4.65
N ALA A 487 -11.30 -0.32 -3.38
CA ALA A 487 -12.14 -1.09 -2.46
C ALA A 487 -13.61 -1.14 -2.93
N LYS A 488 -14.17 0.00 -3.39
CA LYS A 488 -15.51 0.07 -4.01
C LYS A 488 -15.63 -0.83 -5.23
N PHE A 489 -14.61 -0.81 -6.08
CA PHE A 489 -14.57 -1.58 -7.29
C PHE A 489 -14.53 -3.09 -7.01
N LEU A 490 -13.63 -3.54 -6.12
CA LEU A 490 -13.48 -4.95 -5.73
C LEU A 490 -14.74 -5.49 -5.03
N LEU A 491 -15.41 -4.67 -4.21
CA LEU A 491 -16.69 -5.03 -3.59
C LEU A 491 -17.84 -5.16 -4.60
N LYS A 492 -17.86 -4.33 -5.65
CA LYS A 492 -18.84 -4.40 -6.74
C LYS A 492 -18.65 -5.67 -7.59
N MET A 493 -17.41 -6.14 -7.71
CA MET A 493 -17.06 -7.36 -8.44
C MET A 493 -17.26 -8.65 -7.62
N GLY A 494 -17.74 -8.55 -6.38
CA GLY A 494 -18.08 -9.71 -5.55
C GLY A 494 -16.92 -10.29 -4.74
N GLY A 495 -15.87 -9.51 -4.48
CA GLY A 495 -14.78 -9.92 -3.57
C GLY A 495 -15.31 -10.42 -2.22
N GLU A 496 -14.75 -11.53 -1.73
CA GLU A 496 -15.18 -12.16 -0.48
C GLU A 496 -15.02 -11.21 0.70
N ARG A 497 -16.09 -11.11 1.52
CA ARG A 497 -16.18 -10.13 2.60
C ARG A 497 -15.67 -10.63 3.94
N ASP A 498 -15.71 -11.94 4.12
CA ASP A 498 -15.43 -12.61 5.38
C ASP A 498 -14.22 -13.53 5.26
N HIS A 499 -13.21 -13.08 4.50
CA HIS A 499 -12.02 -13.88 4.28
C HIS A 499 -11.13 -13.90 5.53
N ARG A 500 -10.81 -15.11 6.00
CA ARG A 500 -9.91 -15.34 7.13
C ARG A 500 -8.51 -15.64 6.60
N ASN A 501 -7.56 -14.75 6.87
CA ASN A 501 -6.18 -14.95 6.45
C ASN A 501 -5.67 -16.31 6.97
N PRO A 502 -5.27 -17.26 6.11
CA PRO A 502 -4.94 -18.61 6.52
C PRO A 502 -3.62 -18.73 7.31
N LYS A 503 -2.76 -17.71 7.29
CA LYS A 503 -1.49 -17.69 8.02
C LYS A 503 -1.57 -17.01 9.37
N ILE A 504 -2.22 -15.85 9.39
CA ILE A 504 -2.38 -15.05 10.61
C ILE A 504 -3.64 -15.52 11.35
N GLY A 505 -4.59 -16.15 10.66
CA GLY A 505 -5.84 -16.58 11.26
C GLY A 505 -6.81 -15.43 11.52
N ASP A 506 -6.52 -14.21 11.07
CA ASP A 506 -7.34 -13.00 11.32
C ASP A 506 -8.41 -12.76 10.25
N TRP A 507 -9.57 -12.27 10.69
CA TRP A 507 -10.60 -11.67 9.83
C TRP A 507 -10.19 -10.21 9.56
N LEU A 508 -9.86 -9.87 8.32
CA LEU A 508 -9.28 -8.55 8.04
C LEU A 508 -10.32 -7.43 7.93
N LEU A 509 -11.54 -7.73 7.48
CA LEU A 509 -12.34 -6.70 6.79
C LEU A 509 -12.66 -5.44 7.64
N GLU A 510 -12.67 -5.53 8.97
CA GLU A 510 -12.78 -4.35 9.84
C GLU A 510 -11.57 -4.10 10.76
N PRO A 511 -11.02 -5.07 11.50
CA PRO A 511 -9.97 -4.86 12.50
C PRO A 511 -8.73 -4.10 11.96
N THR A 512 -8.34 -4.41 10.74
CA THR A 512 -7.04 -3.98 10.20
C THR A 512 -7.16 -2.78 9.27
N ALA A 513 -8.28 -2.61 8.57
CA ALA A 513 -8.61 -1.36 7.89
C ALA A 513 -8.63 -0.21 8.91
N VAL A 514 -9.25 -0.45 10.07
CA VAL A 514 -9.26 0.49 11.19
C VAL A 514 -7.84 0.80 11.66
N GLN A 515 -6.99 -0.21 11.87
CA GLN A 515 -5.63 -0.07 12.42
C GLN A 515 -4.65 0.66 11.49
N TYR A 516 -4.73 0.46 10.16
CA TYR A 516 -3.72 0.97 9.23
C TYR A 516 -4.15 2.26 8.51
N TYR A 517 -5.42 2.45 8.14
CA TYR A 517 -5.90 3.68 7.49
C TYR A 517 -7.29 4.11 7.93
N SER A 518 -7.31 5.14 8.77
CA SER A 518 -8.44 5.64 9.55
C SER A 518 -9.35 6.63 8.79
N THR A 519 -9.68 6.39 7.52
CA THR A 519 -10.56 7.31 6.76
C THR A 519 -12.04 6.97 6.93
N ASP A 520 -12.86 7.98 7.22
CA ASP A 520 -14.33 7.89 7.34
C ASP A 520 -14.97 7.22 6.11
N ALA A 521 -14.38 7.44 4.93
CA ALA A 521 -14.87 6.89 3.67
C ALA A 521 -14.74 5.36 3.57
N ILE A 522 -13.66 4.76 4.10
CA ILE A 522 -13.43 3.31 4.05
C ILE A 522 -14.34 2.58 5.03
N VAL A 523 -14.51 3.13 6.24
CA VAL A 523 -15.42 2.54 7.23
C VAL A 523 -16.87 2.59 6.74
N ARG A 524 -17.30 3.69 6.10
CA ARG A 524 -18.62 3.77 5.44
C ARG A 524 -18.78 2.76 4.30
N LEU A 525 -17.73 2.60 3.50
CA LEU A 525 -17.70 1.72 2.34
C LEU A 525 -17.82 0.24 2.75
N LEU A 526 -17.11 -0.17 3.80
CA LEU A 526 -17.17 -1.52 4.36
C LEU A 526 -18.57 -1.85 4.90
N ARG A 527 -19.21 -0.89 5.57
CA ARG A 527 -20.54 -1.10 6.13
C ARG A 527 -21.66 -1.13 5.09
N ASN A 528 -21.61 -0.26 4.08
CA ASN A 528 -22.58 -0.26 2.97
C ASN A 528 -22.58 -1.58 2.17
N HIS A 529 -21.55 -2.41 2.35
CA HIS A 529 -21.44 -3.72 1.73
C HIS A 529 -21.53 -4.90 2.72
N GLY A 530 -21.95 -4.67 3.97
CA GLY A 530 -22.34 -5.74 4.90
C GLY A 530 -21.29 -6.21 5.90
N ALA A 531 -20.29 -5.39 6.24
CA ALA A 531 -19.30 -5.73 7.27
C ALA A 531 -19.90 -5.86 8.69
N PHE A 532 -19.36 -6.79 9.50
CA PHE A 532 -19.84 -7.10 10.85
C PHE A 532 -19.00 -6.37 11.93
N PRO A 533 -19.59 -5.44 12.72
CA PRO A 533 -18.85 -4.54 13.61
C PRO A 533 -18.29 -5.17 14.89
N ASN A 534 -18.69 -6.41 15.18
CA ASN A 534 -18.45 -7.09 16.47
C ASN A 534 -17.66 -8.40 16.30
N LEU A 535 -16.98 -8.58 15.17
CA LEU A 535 -16.09 -9.73 14.97
C LEU A 535 -14.86 -9.62 15.87
N HIS A 536 -14.43 -10.72 16.46
CA HIS A 536 -13.19 -10.75 17.25
C HIS A 536 -12.03 -11.29 16.43
N ARG A 537 -10.84 -10.68 16.58
CA ARG A 537 -9.59 -11.26 16.07
C ARG A 537 -9.33 -12.61 16.75
N PRO A 538 -9.07 -13.70 16.01
CA PRO A 538 -8.95 -15.04 16.62
C PRO A 538 -7.71 -15.23 17.48
N ASN A 539 -6.65 -14.45 17.24
CA ASN A 539 -5.40 -14.57 18.00
C ASN A 539 -5.36 -13.69 19.24
N THR A 540 -5.88 -12.47 19.13
CA THR A 540 -5.77 -11.44 20.18
C THR A 540 -7.08 -11.18 20.90
N GLY A 541 -8.22 -11.61 20.34
CA GLY A 541 -9.54 -11.40 20.92
C GLY A 541 -10.11 -10.00 20.72
N ASP A 542 -9.36 -9.09 20.08
CA ASP A 542 -9.74 -7.68 19.93
C ASP A 542 -10.93 -7.51 18.98
N THR A 543 -11.82 -6.56 19.29
CA THR A 543 -12.87 -6.10 18.35
C THR A 543 -12.36 -4.95 17.46
N PRO A 544 -13.00 -4.67 16.31
CA PRO A 544 -12.72 -3.47 15.51
C PRO A 544 -12.79 -2.18 16.34
N LEU A 545 -13.73 -2.12 17.28
CA LEU A 545 -13.89 -1.00 18.19
C LEU A 545 -12.71 -0.86 19.17
N GLU A 546 -12.17 -1.98 19.68
CA GLU A 546 -10.95 -2.00 20.51
C GLU A 546 -9.73 -1.52 19.72
N LEU A 547 -9.60 -1.97 18.47
CA LEU A 547 -8.47 -1.62 17.60
C LEU A 547 -8.44 -0.15 17.24
N ALA A 548 -9.61 0.47 17.08
CA ALA A 548 -9.72 1.91 16.90
C ALA A 548 -9.07 2.68 18.06
N MET A 549 -9.06 2.12 19.28
CA MET A 549 -8.51 2.76 20.47
C MET A 549 -6.96 2.82 20.45
N TYR A 550 -6.31 1.92 19.71
CA TYR A 550 -4.84 1.93 19.54
C TYR A 550 -4.36 2.97 18.52
N LEU A 551 -5.26 3.60 17.76
CA LEU A 551 -4.91 4.56 16.72
C LEU A 551 -4.25 5.82 17.25
N TRP A 552 -3.18 6.29 16.60
CA TRP A 552 -2.48 7.52 16.99
C TRP A 552 -3.19 8.81 16.50
N HIS A 553 -4.03 8.70 15.46
CA HIS A 553 -4.75 9.82 14.86
C HIS A 553 -6.20 9.44 14.53
N ASN A 554 -7.11 10.44 14.51
CA ASN A 554 -8.53 10.30 14.14
C ASN A 554 -9.34 9.29 14.99
N ARG A 555 -8.85 8.95 16.18
CA ARG A 555 -9.43 7.94 17.08
C ARG A 555 -10.89 8.22 17.40
N GLU A 556 -11.21 9.44 17.83
CA GLU A 556 -12.57 9.85 18.19
C GLU A 556 -13.56 9.68 17.04
N ALA A 557 -13.18 10.12 15.84
CA ALA A 557 -14.04 10.04 14.67
C ALA A 557 -14.30 8.59 14.27
N VAL A 558 -13.27 7.74 14.28
CA VAL A 558 -13.40 6.31 13.94
C VAL A 558 -14.21 5.55 15.00
N VAL A 559 -13.93 5.76 16.28
CA VAL A 559 -14.71 5.16 17.39
C VAL A 559 -16.18 5.59 17.31
N GLY A 560 -16.42 6.90 17.12
CA GLY A 560 -17.76 7.44 16.97
C GLY A 560 -18.50 6.87 15.76
N LEU A 561 -17.81 6.72 14.62
CA LEU A 561 -18.36 6.15 13.40
C LEU A 561 -18.71 4.65 13.57
N LEU A 562 -17.82 3.86 14.16
CA LEU A 562 -18.07 2.44 14.45
C LEU A 562 -19.29 2.26 15.37
N LEU A 563 -19.42 3.08 16.40
CA LEU A 563 -20.57 3.07 17.33
C LEU A 563 -21.87 3.56 16.68
N GLN A 564 -21.83 4.61 15.84
CA GLN A 564 -22.98 5.04 15.03
C GLN A 564 -23.48 3.92 14.13
N HIS A 565 -22.55 3.10 13.65
CA HIS A 565 -22.84 1.93 12.87
C HIS A 565 -22.97 0.66 13.72
N GLY A 566 -23.32 0.73 15.00
CA GLY A 566 -23.78 -0.46 15.76
C GLY A 566 -22.67 -1.46 16.16
N ALA A 567 -21.44 -1.00 16.31
CA ALA A 567 -20.47 -1.69 17.16
C ALA A 567 -21.00 -1.74 18.61
N ASP A 568 -20.80 -2.86 19.30
CA ASP A 568 -21.23 -3.06 20.68
C ASP A 568 -20.26 -2.37 21.64
N PRO A 569 -20.67 -1.29 22.33
CA PRO A 569 -19.81 -0.61 23.31
C PRO A 569 -19.49 -1.47 24.54
N ASN A 570 -20.13 -2.63 24.69
CA ASN A 570 -19.95 -3.58 25.78
C ASN A 570 -19.14 -4.81 25.39
N ALA A 571 -18.59 -4.85 24.18
CA ALA A 571 -17.78 -5.98 23.78
C ALA A 571 -16.60 -6.16 24.74
N THR A 572 -16.26 -7.42 25.00
CA THR A 572 -15.11 -7.79 25.83
C THR A 572 -14.07 -8.47 24.96
N ASN A 573 -12.80 -8.18 25.20
CA ASN A 573 -11.72 -8.89 24.54
C ASN A 573 -11.81 -10.40 24.88
N LEU A 574 -11.79 -11.28 23.88
CA LEU A 574 -11.96 -12.73 24.12
C LEU A 574 -10.76 -13.38 24.83
N VAL A 575 -9.59 -12.75 24.82
CA VAL A 575 -8.36 -13.27 25.43
C VAL A 575 -8.17 -12.72 26.83
N THR A 576 -8.23 -11.40 27.00
CA THR A 576 -8.00 -10.77 28.32
C THR A 576 -9.28 -10.75 29.18
N GLY A 577 -10.45 -10.76 28.54
CA GLY A 577 -11.74 -10.57 29.22
C GLY A 577 -12.03 -9.12 29.61
N ASP A 578 -11.13 -8.19 29.28
CA ASP A 578 -11.28 -6.77 29.57
C ASP A 578 -12.47 -6.19 28.79
N SER A 579 -13.27 -5.34 29.44
CA SER A 579 -14.26 -4.52 28.73
C SER A 579 -13.56 -3.36 28.00
N LEU A 580 -14.14 -2.91 26.87
CA LEU A 580 -13.63 -1.75 26.13
C LEU A 580 -13.47 -0.49 27.01
N LEU A 581 -14.40 -0.29 27.94
CA LEU A 581 -14.36 0.84 28.86
C LEU A 581 -13.19 0.76 29.85
N GLU A 582 -12.85 -0.46 30.33
CA GLU A 582 -11.69 -0.69 31.19
C GLU A 582 -10.38 -0.48 30.43
N PHE A 583 -10.31 -0.94 29.19
CA PHE A 583 -9.17 -0.69 28.32
C PHE A 583 -8.95 0.81 28.10
N ALA A 584 -10.01 1.56 27.76
CA ALA A 584 -9.94 3.01 27.59
C ALA A 584 -9.42 3.72 28.84
N ALA A 585 -9.88 3.30 30.02
CA ALA A 585 -9.42 3.83 31.30
C ALA A 585 -7.98 3.44 31.60
N ARG A 586 -7.56 2.21 31.29
CA ARG A 586 -6.17 1.77 31.47
C ARG A 586 -5.19 2.53 30.58
N GLU A 587 -5.61 2.95 29.40
CA GLU A 587 -4.75 3.70 28.47
C GLU A 587 -4.90 5.23 28.60
N GLY A 588 -5.85 5.70 29.43
CA GLY A 588 -6.05 7.14 29.69
C GLY A 588 -6.78 7.89 28.58
N LEU A 589 -7.71 7.23 27.89
CA LEU A 589 -8.37 7.76 26.70
C LEU A 589 -9.67 8.50 27.05
N GLU A 590 -9.55 9.70 27.61
CA GLU A 590 -10.68 10.51 28.10
C GLU A 590 -11.78 10.70 27.04
N ASP A 591 -11.43 11.14 25.83
CA ASP A 591 -12.39 11.39 24.75
C ASP A 591 -13.13 10.12 24.32
N VAL A 592 -12.44 8.98 24.34
CA VAL A 592 -13.00 7.68 23.96
C VAL A 592 -13.94 7.14 25.05
N VAL A 593 -13.60 7.34 26.32
CA VAL A 593 -14.50 7.02 27.44
C VAL A 593 -15.80 7.80 27.30
N ASP A 594 -15.71 9.09 27.02
CA ASP A 594 -16.89 9.92 26.81
C ASP A 594 -17.76 9.45 25.64
N ILE A 595 -17.13 9.04 24.53
CA ILE A 595 -17.86 8.48 23.39
C ILE A 595 -18.50 7.13 23.76
N LEU A 596 -17.77 6.19 24.37
CA LEU A 596 -18.30 4.88 24.77
C LEU A 596 -19.48 5.01 25.74
N LEU A 597 -19.37 5.87 26.75
CA LEU A 597 -20.44 6.14 27.70
C LEU A 597 -21.68 6.74 27.01
N LYS A 598 -21.48 7.59 26.00
CA LYS A 598 -22.59 8.19 25.22
C LYS A 598 -23.38 7.12 24.46
N TYR A 599 -22.73 6.06 23.99
CA TYR A 599 -23.36 4.96 23.26
C TYR A 599 -23.84 3.81 24.16
N GLY A 600 -23.77 3.96 25.49
CA GLY A 600 -24.34 2.99 26.43
C GLY A 600 -23.38 1.88 26.88
N ALA A 601 -22.08 2.16 26.92
CA ALA A 601 -21.11 1.26 27.57
C ALA A 601 -21.50 1.03 29.04
N SER A 602 -21.62 -0.24 29.39
CA SER A 602 -21.84 -0.77 30.72
C SER A 602 -20.53 -0.72 31.47
N TRP A 603 -20.66 -0.31 32.72
CA TRP A 603 -19.59 -0.28 33.68
C TRP A 603 -19.44 -1.60 34.44
N ARG A 604 -20.32 -2.56 34.15
CA ARG A 604 -20.31 -3.88 34.74
C ARG A 604 -19.47 -4.81 33.87
N SER A 605 -18.15 -4.75 34.05
CA SER A 605 -17.29 -5.85 33.62
C SER A 605 -17.31 -6.96 34.67
N LEU A 606 -17.32 -8.21 34.20
CA LEU A 606 -17.44 -9.45 34.95
C LEU A 606 -16.09 -10.00 35.44
N SER A 607 -14.98 -9.26 35.30
CA SER A 607 -13.68 -9.73 35.75
C SER A 607 -13.55 -9.66 37.28
N GLN A 608 -12.86 -10.64 37.86
CA GLN A 608 -12.68 -10.81 39.30
C GLN A 608 -11.74 -9.77 39.94
N TYR A 609 -11.20 -8.84 39.15
CA TYR A 609 -10.26 -7.81 39.56
C TYR A 609 -10.70 -6.45 39.01
N GLU A 610 -11.02 -5.52 39.93
CA GLU A 610 -10.76 -4.09 39.77
C GLU A 610 -11.36 -3.41 38.51
N GLY A 611 -12.66 -3.11 38.55
CA GLY A 611 -13.37 -2.46 37.43
C GLY A 611 -12.90 -1.04 37.08
N CYS A 612 -13.35 -0.50 35.94
CA CYS A 612 -12.93 0.77 35.31
C CYS A 612 -12.63 1.95 36.25
N LEU A 613 -13.49 2.22 37.25
CA LEU A 613 -13.27 3.29 38.22
C LEU A 613 -12.00 3.10 39.05
N TYR A 614 -11.71 1.86 39.46
CA TYR A 614 -10.52 1.53 40.23
C TYR A 614 -9.25 1.79 39.39
N THR A 615 -9.24 1.31 38.15
CA THR A 615 -8.12 1.51 37.22
C THR A 615 -7.85 3.00 36.95
N ALA A 616 -8.90 3.79 36.71
CA ALA A 616 -8.78 5.23 36.49
C ALA A 616 -8.18 5.96 37.71
N MET A 617 -8.55 5.56 38.93
CA MET A 617 -7.98 6.11 40.16
C MET A 617 -6.50 5.75 40.31
N CYS A 618 -6.15 4.47 40.17
CA CYS A 618 -4.76 4.01 40.27
C CYS A 618 -3.83 4.73 39.29
N GLN A 619 -4.33 5.13 38.12
CA GLN A 619 -3.59 5.90 37.12
C GLN A 619 -3.71 7.42 37.25
N ARG A 620 -4.42 7.92 38.27
CA ARG A 620 -4.60 9.36 38.56
C ARG A 620 -5.27 10.15 37.44
N GLN A 621 -6.23 9.54 36.74
CA GLN A 621 -6.91 10.13 35.59
C GLN A 621 -8.21 10.84 36.01
N LEU A 622 -8.10 12.11 36.39
CA LEU A 622 -9.23 12.91 36.88
C LEU A 622 -10.36 13.03 35.85
N GLY A 623 -10.05 13.25 34.57
CA GLY A 623 -11.07 13.45 33.54
C GLY A 623 -11.96 12.21 33.37
N ILE A 624 -11.36 11.02 33.40
CA ILE A 624 -12.10 9.76 33.37
C ILE A 624 -12.96 9.62 34.64
N VAL A 625 -12.39 9.81 35.83
CA VAL A 625 -13.17 9.71 37.09
C VAL A 625 -14.37 10.69 37.09
N ALA A 626 -14.19 11.90 36.56
CA ALA A 626 -15.26 12.89 36.43
C ALA A 626 -16.33 12.49 35.40
N ALA A 627 -15.93 12.09 34.19
CA ALA A 627 -16.86 11.61 33.15
C ALA A 627 -17.67 10.40 33.63
N LEU A 628 -17.00 9.53 34.38
CA LEU A 628 -17.62 8.42 35.06
C LEU A 628 -18.65 8.94 36.10
N ALA A 629 -18.26 9.81 37.02
CA ALA A 629 -19.17 10.32 38.05
C ALA A 629 -20.42 11.01 37.48
N GLU A 630 -20.27 11.80 36.42
CA GLU A 630 -21.37 12.52 35.76
C GLU A 630 -22.40 11.59 35.09
N ARG A 631 -21.94 10.47 34.51
CA ARG A 631 -22.78 9.56 33.70
C ARG A 631 -23.15 8.25 34.39
N GLY A 632 -22.51 7.92 35.51
CA GLY A 632 -22.54 6.60 36.16
C GLY A 632 -23.72 6.34 37.12
N GLY A 633 -24.51 7.37 37.46
CA GLY A 633 -25.78 7.25 38.19
C GLY A 633 -25.78 6.28 39.39
N GLU A 634 -26.76 5.37 39.44
CA GLU A 634 -26.91 4.39 40.54
C GLU A 634 -25.73 3.41 40.68
N LEU A 635 -25.04 3.12 39.58
CA LEU A 635 -23.94 2.16 39.57
C LEU A 635 -22.65 2.77 40.14
N PHE A 636 -22.37 4.04 39.86
CA PHE A 636 -21.29 4.79 40.51
C PHE A 636 -21.51 4.84 42.03
N ASN A 637 -22.74 5.13 42.47
CA ASN A 637 -23.11 5.10 43.89
C ASN A 637 -22.95 3.72 44.54
N ALA A 638 -23.13 2.63 43.79
CA ALA A 638 -22.88 1.27 44.29
C ALA A 638 -21.38 0.97 44.48
N LEU A 639 -20.51 1.52 43.63
CA LEU A 639 -19.06 1.39 43.77
C LEU A 639 -18.53 2.16 44.98
N LEU A 640 -19.06 3.35 45.26
CA LEU A 640 -18.70 4.14 46.45
C LEU A 640 -19.02 3.44 47.78
N LYS A 641 -19.81 2.36 47.79
CA LYS A 641 -20.05 1.52 48.98
C LYS A 641 -18.95 0.50 49.23
N ARG A 642 -18.06 0.26 48.26
CA ARG A 642 -16.98 -0.73 48.38
C ARG A 642 -15.77 -0.12 49.06
N ARG A 643 -15.16 -0.88 49.99
CA ARG A 643 -13.95 -0.46 50.71
C ARG A 643 -12.77 -0.24 49.76
N THR A 644 -12.62 -1.11 48.76
CA THR A 644 -11.53 -1.06 47.77
C THR A 644 -11.50 0.23 46.96
N THR A 645 -12.66 0.85 46.70
CA THR A 645 -12.74 2.14 45.99
C THR A 645 -12.07 3.25 46.80
N TRP A 646 -12.30 3.29 48.11
CA TRP A 646 -11.68 4.28 48.99
C TRP A 646 -10.21 3.99 49.26
N GLU A 647 -9.82 2.71 49.35
CA GLU A 647 -8.41 2.32 49.46
C GLU A 647 -7.61 2.83 48.25
N ALA A 648 -8.11 2.60 47.04
CA ALA A 648 -7.49 3.11 45.82
C ALA A 648 -7.44 4.65 45.80
N ALA A 649 -8.56 5.32 46.10
CA ALA A 649 -8.62 6.78 46.14
C ALA A 649 -7.56 7.36 47.09
N LEU A 650 -7.40 6.80 48.29
CA LEU A 650 -6.40 7.23 49.27
C LEU A 650 -4.96 6.93 48.82
N GLN A 651 -4.73 5.80 48.15
CA GLN A 651 -3.40 5.48 47.58
C GLN A 651 -2.99 6.45 46.47
N THR A 652 -3.94 7.05 45.73
CA THR A 652 -3.61 8.01 44.66
C THR A 652 -2.87 9.23 45.18
N GLN A 653 -3.19 9.71 46.39
CA GLN A 653 -2.82 11.03 46.93
C GLN A 653 -3.21 12.23 46.01
N ASP A 654 -4.10 12.05 45.04
CA ASP A 654 -4.65 13.16 44.23
C ASP A 654 -5.93 13.72 44.87
N HIS A 655 -5.82 14.87 45.52
CA HIS A 655 -6.93 15.53 46.22
C HIS A 655 -8.11 15.89 45.30
N ARG A 656 -7.89 16.04 43.98
CA ARG A 656 -8.94 16.37 43.01
C ARG A 656 -9.82 15.16 42.71
N ILE A 657 -9.22 13.97 42.67
CA ILE A 657 -9.96 12.70 42.52
C ILE A 657 -10.82 12.48 43.76
N LEU A 658 -10.24 12.67 44.95
CA LEU A 658 -11.01 12.61 46.20
C LEU A 658 -12.19 13.60 46.19
N ASP A 659 -11.93 14.87 45.86
CA ASP A 659 -12.97 15.91 45.78
C ASP A 659 -14.11 15.50 44.82
N CYS A 660 -13.76 14.91 43.67
CA CYS A 660 -14.73 14.40 42.71
C CYS A 660 -15.62 13.28 43.29
N LEU A 661 -15.03 12.30 43.99
CA LEU A 661 -15.79 11.22 44.62
C LEU A 661 -16.68 11.76 45.75
N LEU A 662 -16.16 12.66 46.59
CA LEU A 662 -16.86 13.20 47.75
C LEU A 662 -18.08 14.04 47.38
N LYS A 663 -18.05 14.77 46.26
CA LYS A 663 -19.21 15.51 45.71
C LYS A 663 -20.43 14.62 45.48
N HIS A 664 -20.23 13.32 45.26
CA HIS A 664 -21.29 12.34 45.00
C HIS A 664 -21.73 11.58 46.26
N THR A 665 -21.16 11.90 47.43
CA THR A 665 -21.50 11.29 48.72
C THR A 665 -22.09 12.33 49.68
N HIS A 666 -23.36 12.17 50.04
CA HIS A 666 -24.03 13.09 50.96
C HIS A 666 -23.62 12.91 52.44
N THR A 667 -23.16 11.72 52.82
CA THR A 667 -22.75 11.38 54.18
C THR A 667 -21.40 10.67 54.16
N MET A 668 -20.66 10.75 55.27
CA MET A 668 -19.37 10.07 55.42
C MET A 668 -19.51 8.57 55.15
N PRO A 669 -18.81 8.00 54.15
CA PRO A 669 -18.83 6.57 53.90
C PRO A 669 -18.16 5.82 55.06
N PRO A 670 -18.79 4.79 55.65
CA PRO A 670 -18.24 4.09 56.81
C PRO A 670 -16.94 3.34 56.47
N GLN A 671 -16.79 2.87 55.23
CA GLN A 671 -15.55 2.26 54.75
C GLN A 671 -14.41 3.27 54.67
N LEU A 672 -14.68 4.49 54.20
CA LEU A 672 -13.69 5.58 54.19
C LEU A 672 -13.30 5.95 55.61
N MET A 673 -14.27 6.13 56.51
CA MET A 673 -14.00 6.44 57.91
C MET A 673 -13.10 5.38 58.57
N SER A 674 -13.41 4.10 58.37
CA SER A 674 -12.56 3.02 58.88
C SER A 674 -11.12 3.08 58.37
N LEU A 675 -10.90 3.53 57.13
CA LEU A 675 -9.56 3.66 56.54
C LEU A 675 -8.81 4.87 57.08
N LEU A 676 -9.51 5.99 57.26
CA LEU A 676 -8.98 7.23 57.83
C LEU A 676 -8.59 7.08 59.31
N SER A 677 -9.03 6.03 60.01
CA SER A 677 -8.60 5.74 61.38
C SER A 677 -7.32 4.90 61.47
N HIS A 678 -6.73 4.43 60.36
CA HIS A 678 -5.49 3.65 60.39
C HIS A 678 -4.25 4.55 60.57
N GLU A 679 -3.45 4.27 61.61
CA GLU A 679 -2.28 5.08 61.99
C GLU A 679 -1.18 5.15 60.92
N GLU A 680 -1.03 4.12 60.09
CA GLU A 680 0.01 4.06 59.05
C GLU A 680 -0.36 4.85 57.77
N LEU A 681 -1.61 5.34 57.66
CA LEU A 681 -2.06 6.08 56.48
C LEU A 681 -1.49 7.51 56.48
N CYS A 682 -0.57 7.78 55.56
CA CYS A 682 -0.03 9.11 55.34
C CYS A 682 -0.81 9.83 54.24
N LEU A 683 -1.50 10.93 54.56
CA LEU A 683 -2.23 11.77 53.61
C LEU A 683 -1.59 13.15 53.43
N ASP A 684 -1.54 13.63 52.19
CA ASP A 684 -1.02 14.95 51.83
C ASP A 684 -1.91 16.10 52.32
N HIS A 685 -1.32 17.30 52.43
CA HIS A 685 -1.98 18.49 52.99
C HIS A 685 -3.29 18.83 52.27
N ASP A 686 -3.25 18.94 50.95
CA ASP A 686 -4.44 19.27 50.15
C ASP A 686 -5.51 18.17 50.24
N PHE A 687 -5.11 16.92 50.46
CA PHE A 687 -6.01 15.78 50.61
C PHE A 687 -6.81 15.89 51.92
N ILE A 688 -6.12 16.21 53.02
CA ILE A 688 -6.73 16.47 54.34
C ILE A 688 -7.62 17.72 54.26
N ARG A 689 -7.20 18.77 53.57
CA ARG A 689 -8.00 19.98 53.37
C ARG A 689 -9.33 19.66 52.67
N VAL A 690 -9.31 18.87 51.59
CA VAL A 690 -10.52 18.45 50.87
C VAL A 690 -11.44 17.60 51.76
N LEU A 691 -10.89 16.66 52.55
CA LEU A 691 -11.67 15.86 53.51
C LEU A 691 -12.41 16.75 54.52
N LEU A 692 -11.70 17.70 55.13
CA LEU A 692 -12.28 18.62 56.11
C LEU A 692 -13.28 19.62 55.48
N GLN A 693 -13.10 19.96 54.21
CA GLN A 693 -14.03 20.82 53.48
C GLN A 693 -15.39 20.13 53.26
N HIS A 694 -15.40 18.84 52.90
CA HIS A 694 -16.65 18.08 52.72
C HIS A 694 -17.22 17.58 54.05
N TYR A 695 -16.37 17.23 55.02
CA TYR A 695 -16.77 16.70 56.31
C TYR A 695 -16.07 17.41 57.47
N PRO A 696 -16.51 18.61 57.84
CA PRO A 696 -15.90 19.36 58.95
C PRO A 696 -15.93 18.61 60.29
N ALA A 697 -16.90 17.73 60.50
CA ALA A 697 -17.05 16.94 61.74
C ALA A 697 -15.89 15.94 61.98
N LEU A 698 -15.13 15.57 60.95
CA LEU A 698 -13.94 14.71 61.09
C LEU A 698 -12.91 15.29 62.08
N ILE A 699 -12.91 16.61 62.26
CA ILE A 699 -11.99 17.27 63.17
C ILE A 699 -12.25 16.92 64.65
N ALA A 700 -13.46 16.47 64.98
CA ALA A 700 -13.81 16.00 66.31
C ALA A 700 -13.52 14.51 66.51
N GLU A 701 -13.20 13.76 65.45
CA GLU A 701 -12.90 12.34 65.51
C GLU A 701 -11.46 12.11 65.98
N GLN A 702 -11.31 11.75 67.26
CA GLN A 702 -10.00 11.56 67.91
C GLN A 702 -9.09 10.59 67.14
N SER A 703 -9.64 9.49 66.60
CA SER A 703 -8.86 8.50 65.86
C SER A 703 -8.25 9.06 64.56
N PHE A 704 -9.00 9.90 63.84
CA PHE A 704 -8.55 10.52 62.60
C PHE A 704 -7.46 11.57 62.86
N VAL A 705 -7.72 12.50 63.79
CA VAL A 705 -6.79 13.59 64.10
C VAL A 705 -5.49 13.02 64.68
N SER A 706 -5.56 11.99 65.53
CA SER A 706 -4.38 11.37 66.14
C SER A 706 -3.43 10.81 65.07
N ALA A 707 -3.97 9.98 64.18
CA ALA A 707 -3.20 9.32 63.13
C ALA A 707 -2.55 10.32 62.17
N HIS A 708 -3.33 11.29 61.68
CA HIS A 708 -2.87 12.22 60.65
C HIS A 708 -2.00 13.36 61.19
N LEU A 709 -2.26 13.84 62.41
CA LEU A 709 -1.39 14.79 63.08
C LEU A 709 -0.04 14.16 63.42
N HIS A 710 -0.03 12.92 63.91
CA HIS A 710 1.21 12.16 64.12
C HIS A 710 2.04 12.08 62.83
N ASN A 711 1.42 11.63 61.73
CA ASN A 711 2.10 11.50 60.44
C ASN A 711 2.58 12.84 59.89
N ALA A 712 1.78 13.91 60.02
CA ALA A 712 2.15 15.24 59.56
C ALA A 712 3.36 15.81 60.32
N ILE A 713 3.43 15.64 61.64
CA ILE A 713 4.57 16.11 62.42
C ILE A 713 5.81 15.24 62.15
N THR A 714 5.68 13.91 62.12
CA THR A 714 6.78 12.97 61.85
C THR A 714 7.45 13.23 60.49
N HIS A 715 6.69 13.63 59.47
CA HIS A 715 7.18 13.94 58.13
C HIS A 715 7.38 15.44 57.85
N GLY A 716 7.12 16.32 58.81
CA GLY A 716 7.35 17.76 58.69
C GLY A 716 6.42 18.56 57.80
N ARG A 717 5.17 18.13 57.68
CA ARG A 717 4.13 18.79 56.89
C ARG A 717 3.52 19.95 57.67
N VAL A 718 4.22 21.08 57.70
CA VAL A 718 3.90 22.29 58.49
C VAL A 718 2.48 22.79 58.25
N ASP A 719 2.05 22.84 56.99
CA ASP A 719 0.72 23.37 56.64
C ASP A 719 -0.41 22.46 57.14
N THR A 720 -0.21 21.14 57.15
CA THR A 720 -1.16 20.18 57.72
C THR A 720 -1.24 20.31 59.23
N VAL A 721 -0.10 20.51 59.88
CA VAL A 721 -0.04 20.75 61.34
C VAL A 721 -0.82 22.02 61.68
N ARG A 722 -0.59 23.12 60.93
CA ARG A 722 -1.33 24.37 61.10
C ARG A 722 -2.83 24.18 60.89
N LEU A 723 -3.23 23.49 59.82
CA LEU A 723 -4.63 23.20 59.51
C LEU A 723 -5.35 22.49 60.68
N PHE A 724 -4.74 21.46 61.27
CA PHE A 724 -5.30 20.79 62.44
C PHE A 724 -5.32 21.69 63.68
N LEU A 725 -4.28 22.48 63.93
CA LEU A 725 -4.23 23.39 65.09
C LEU A 725 -5.26 24.52 64.98
N ASP A 726 -5.60 24.94 63.77
CA ASP A 726 -6.62 25.96 63.52
C ASP A 726 -8.06 25.42 63.72
N HIS A 727 -8.29 24.11 63.54
CA HIS A 727 -9.62 23.49 63.57
C HIS A 727 -9.88 22.53 64.76
N ALA A 728 -8.84 21.91 65.35
CA ALA A 728 -8.91 20.88 66.39
C ALA A 728 -8.27 21.38 67.69
N VAL A 729 -9.06 21.97 68.60
CA VAL A 729 -8.54 22.31 69.93
C VAL A 729 -9.59 22.06 71.01
N GLU A 730 -9.79 20.80 71.39
CA GLU A 730 -10.27 20.46 72.74
C GLU A 730 -9.63 19.19 73.33
N ASP A 731 -9.25 18.19 72.52
CA ASP A 731 -8.71 16.91 73.04
C ASP A 731 -7.16 16.84 73.05
N PHE A 732 -6.60 16.90 74.26
CA PHE A 732 -5.19 17.18 74.53
C PHE A 732 -4.30 15.93 74.65
N ASP A 733 -4.87 14.83 75.15
CA ASP A 733 -4.15 13.58 75.47
C ASP A 733 -3.53 12.91 74.23
N MET A 734 -4.02 13.31 73.06
CA MET A 734 -3.59 12.85 71.74
C MET A 734 -2.32 13.56 71.24
N VAL A 735 -2.21 14.87 71.45
CA VAL A 735 -0.97 15.61 71.10
C VAL A 735 0.14 15.23 72.08
N GLU A 736 -0.20 15.00 73.35
CA GLU A 736 0.73 14.56 74.39
C GLU A 736 1.38 13.20 74.10
N ARG A 737 0.60 12.19 73.68
CA ARG A 737 1.13 10.86 73.32
C ARG A 737 2.08 10.89 72.13
N ASN A 738 1.87 11.81 71.20
CA ASN A 738 2.72 11.96 70.03
C ASN A 738 4.03 12.70 70.37
N LEU A 739 4.03 13.66 71.30
CA LEU A 739 5.21 14.47 71.67
C LEU A 739 6.44 13.66 72.10
N GLU A 740 6.28 12.45 72.64
CA GLU A 740 7.40 11.57 73.03
C GLU A 740 8.12 10.89 71.85
N VAL A 741 7.37 10.39 70.85
CA VAL A 741 7.94 9.81 69.61
C VAL A 741 8.55 10.89 68.71
N LEU A 742 7.98 12.09 68.81
CA LEU A 742 8.32 13.28 68.04
C LEU A 742 9.76 13.77 68.25
N ALA A 743 10.34 13.65 69.45
CA ALA A 743 11.64 14.26 69.78
C ALA A 743 12.87 13.76 68.97
N LEU A 744 12.74 12.68 68.18
CA LEU A 744 13.86 12.02 67.49
C LEU A 744 14.07 12.43 66.01
N ARG A 745 13.07 12.99 65.30
CA ARG A 745 13.13 13.22 63.82
C ARG A 745 12.61 14.59 63.35
N TRP A 746 12.90 15.66 64.07
CA TRP A 746 12.20 16.95 63.92
C TRP A 746 12.61 17.85 62.74
N PRO A 747 11.66 18.26 61.87
CA PRO A 747 11.80 19.38 60.94
C PRO A 747 11.45 20.72 61.60
N ARG A 748 12.29 21.73 61.37
CA ARG A 748 12.35 23.00 62.12
C ARG A 748 11.04 23.81 62.11
N ASP A 749 10.33 23.80 60.99
CA ASP A 749 9.23 24.71 60.74
C ASP A 749 7.90 24.24 61.39
N ALA A 750 7.70 22.92 61.53
CA ALA A 750 6.49 22.36 62.15
C ALA A 750 6.40 22.67 63.65
N ILE A 751 7.55 22.76 64.32
CA ILE A 751 7.63 23.09 65.75
C ILE A 751 7.30 24.55 65.99
N SER A 752 7.74 25.42 65.07
CA SER A 752 7.44 26.85 65.15
C SER A 752 5.94 27.11 65.12
N GLU A 753 5.19 26.32 64.34
CA GLU A 753 3.73 26.39 64.31
C GLU A 753 3.07 25.80 65.57
N LEU A 754 3.55 24.65 66.08
CA LEU A 754 3.06 24.06 67.34
C LEU A 754 3.23 25.02 68.53
N VAL A 755 4.37 25.73 68.59
CA VAL A 755 4.66 26.72 69.64
C VAL A 755 3.79 27.99 69.50
N ARG A 756 3.49 28.40 68.27
CA ARG A 756 2.61 29.55 67.97
C ARG A 756 1.14 29.26 68.21
N ALA A 757 0.70 28.00 68.13
CA ALA A 757 -0.68 27.63 68.36
C ALA A 757 -1.14 28.07 69.76
N LYS A 758 -2.32 28.70 69.83
CA LYS A 758 -2.89 29.27 71.05
C LYS A 758 -3.54 28.20 71.93
N CYS A 759 -2.84 27.10 72.19
CA CYS A 759 -3.33 25.99 73.01
C CYS A 759 -2.58 25.96 74.35
N PRO A 760 -3.17 26.44 75.47
CA PRO A 760 -2.47 26.62 76.75
C PRO A 760 -1.90 25.33 77.35
N ARG A 761 -2.61 24.20 77.17
CA ARG A 761 -2.16 22.88 77.66
C ARG A 761 -0.99 22.33 76.85
N LEU A 762 -0.91 22.62 75.54
CA LEU A 762 0.22 22.22 74.68
C LEU A 762 1.53 22.87 75.13
N ARG A 763 1.43 24.11 75.61
CA ARG A 763 2.55 24.77 76.25
C ARG A 763 3.03 23.98 77.47
N GLU A 764 2.11 23.49 78.30
CA GLU A 764 2.44 22.76 79.53
C GLU A 764 3.10 21.39 79.28
N ALA A 765 2.64 20.61 78.29
CA ALA A 765 3.26 19.33 77.93
C ALA A 765 4.63 19.46 77.25
N ILE A 766 4.82 20.47 76.39
CA ILE A 766 6.14 20.80 75.81
C ILE A 766 7.10 21.26 76.93
N VAL A 767 6.63 21.90 77.99
CA VAL A 767 7.47 22.23 79.16
C VAL A 767 7.82 20.98 80.00
N SER A 768 6.86 20.07 80.22
CA SER A 768 7.01 18.97 81.20
C SER A 768 7.73 17.72 80.67
N LYS A 769 7.64 17.40 79.36
CA LYS A 769 8.15 16.13 78.78
C LYS A 769 9.39 16.25 77.87
N ALA A 770 10.16 17.33 78.03
CA ALA A 770 11.56 17.45 77.59
C ALA A 770 11.94 17.58 76.08
N PRO A 771 11.21 18.32 75.23
CA PRO A 771 11.72 18.81 73.94
C PRO A 771 13.03 19.61 74.04
N LEU A 772 13.24 20.38 75.11
CA LEU A 772 14.48 21.13 75.35
C LEU A 772 15.68 20.19 75.56
N LYS A 773 15.50 19.10 76.30
CA LYS A 773 16.52 18.07 76.53
C LYS A 773 16.90 17.37 75.22
N PHE A 774 15.92 17.06 74.36
CA PHE A 774 16.18 16.47 73.05
C PHE A 774 16.76 17.47 72.02
N ALA A 775 16.32 18.73 72.03
CA ALA A 775 16.90 19.81 71.23
C ALA A 775 18.38 20.06 71.57
N LEU A 776 18.73 19.95 72.85
CA LEU A 776 20.11 19.97 73.36
C LEU A 776 20.89 18.72 72.93
N ILE A 777 20.31 17.52 73.01
CA ILE A 777 20.94 16.26 72.54
C ILE A 777 21.24 16.32 71.03
N GLN A 778 20.38 16.92 70.22
CA GLN A 778 20.60 17.11 68.78
C GLN A 778 21.41 18.37 68.41
N ARG A 779 21.88 19.14 69.41
CA ARG A 779 22.62 20.42 69.23
C ARG A 779 21.91 21.44 68.32
N ASN A 780 20.59 21.56 68.42
CA ASN A 780 19.80 22.45 67.58
C ASN A 780 19.55 23.83 68.25
N GLU A 781 20.54 24.73 68.17
CA GLU A 781 20.51 26.06 68.83
C GLU A 781 19.29 26.92 68.48
N LYS A 782 18.83 26.90 67.22
CA LYS A 782 17.67 27.71 66.80
C LYS A 782 16.37 27.27 67.48
N LEU A 783 16.17 25.97 67.66
CA LEU A 783 15.02 25.43 68.35
C LEU A 783 15.06 25.74 69.85
N VAL A 784 16.24 25.68 70.45
CA VAL A 784 16.46 26.08 71.86
C VAL A 784 16.07 27.55 72.05
N ASN A 785 16.54 28.44 71.18
CA ASN A 785 16.19 29.86 71.25
C ASN A 785 14.68 30.09 71.08
N LEU A 786 14.03 29.41 70.13
CA LEU A 786 12.59 29.55 69.91
C LEU A 786 11.75 29.09 71.11
N LEU A 787 12.14 27.99 71.77
CA LEU A 787 11.50 27.50 72.99
C LEU A 787 11.69 28.50 74.15
N ILE A 788 12.89 29.07 74.29
CA ILE A 788 13.15 30.11 75.31
C ILE A 788 12.30 31.36 75.05
N GLU A 789 12.28 31.86 73.81
CA GLU A 789 11.53 33.06 73.41
C GLU A 789 10.02 32.93 73.64
N ASN A 790 9.46 31.72 73.55
CA ASN A 790 8.04 31.46 73.79
C ASN A 790 7.70 31.04 75.23
N GLY A 791 8.63 31.20 76.18
CA GLY A 791 8.39 31.07 77.62
C GLY A 791 8.57 29.66 78.20
N PHE A 792 9.22 28.75 77.49
CA PHE A 792 9.43 27.36 77.92
C PHE A 792 10.68 27.17 78.80
N SER A 793 10.95 28.11 79.70
CA SER A 793 12.21 28.27 80.43
C SER A 793 12.30 27.51 81.76
N GLY A 794 11.62 26.37 81.89
CA GLY A 794 11.59 25.59 83.15
C GLY A 794 12.92 24.94 83.57
N TRP A 795 13.95 25.00 82.73
CA TRP A 795 15.28 24.45 83.00
C TRP A 795 16.28 25.61 83.06
N ALA A 796 16.85 25.85 84.24
CA ALA A 796 17.98 26.76 84.38
C ALA A 796 19.14 26.21 83.53
N ILE A 797 19.55 26.94 82.49
CA ILE A 797 20.76 26.64 81.73
C ILE A 797 21.93 26.89 82.69
N ILE A 798 22.59 25.82 83.14
CA ILE A 798 23.87 25.90 83.84
C ILE A 798 24.92 25.29 82.92
N GLY A 799 25.78 26.16 82.36
CA GLY A 799 27.08 25.81 81.78
C GLY A 799 27.03 25.19 80.39
#